data_AF-A0A6L7QLG0-F1
#
_entry.id   AF-A0A6L7QLG0-F1
#
_cell.length_a   1.000
_cell.length_b   1.000
_cell.length_c   1.000
_cell.angle_alpha   90.00
_cell.angle_beta   90.00
_cell.angle_gamma   90.00
#
_symmetry.space_group_name_H-M   'P 1'
#
loop_
_entity.id
_entity.type
_entity.pdbx_description
1 polymer ?
#
loop_
_entity_poly.entity_id
_entity_poly.type
_entity_poly.pdbx_seq_one_letter_code
_entity_poly.pdbx_strand_id
1 'polypeptide(L)'
;MKLLAFLVLCLAPLLAADAQKGHRVTSRSVVVNRAAHWQNWQLPTHAVQVSPDGTVEPHFFREHFNLLDDLETFTRPIPELRRRSNQTAILNIDSTQTRDVKGEIIVDRKGNPIYSYFFRPGISRVGSNAAAAANILDDDPTTFWEPDPQAPIDDWWIEIDLGRVVAVDSLVLHFVEEELGDPFFQFRVLAAPDQEPVQENADKITFERIANTKAPNRDQRTFRIGLEQLNADPGWQGKLVETIRIVVSDTRGERGERISEEEWQALPADERGAIIYFIRDEQGFEEPVEQAIYESLDAQRQGRLDYYRRERPRLAGIEVYGFGDNISGGLVAGGGQLDLTGDGFIPGPAFDADFNTNFLHLVWSPTIDRGVLTVDMGASFWLDAMRISSTRPRPYIDGYLIRGSDGSRDTRGKIKWSRLSPRFREDNSRGRFEHILDTYDPSPKLRFLEISIISADPRRRGGYNTGPNIAEYQLFSTGYPAQVVLTSDLIALPGARNFGAITWEDETPPGTTVAIRTRTGDLLGKVIRYFDKTGNEITYDAWKNLLARLKGPADTTFVSTSGWSPWSRAYQQPGDIVTSPGLRKFMQFQVEMITTDREAAASIRSLAVELLNPVAERIAAELWPASVEVSGVRETFDVFAQPYFIESPAASRSSGFNEILLTMPASEKLELLELGISGPDDSTELAEVGEKVFRPGTDRGVFTASDQTQAALLANGGDSIWVRLDDALNILPAASRTYNRITLEGEEVPVTQDGLPLTGAAYGTLDEDERGAIRYFRRNGDQLSEIDQTSYQDLPGEEQGPVRYFRILRGDGAQFPFNALGDSLDSRAYNRLATAERGMVTGPGQRFRLRLSAPVFLNGTTLRLFVRHAASVDAEEAWQAIEAGDADEGVASNTLSISVPIDSGLLHGLAVGPNPFTPNGDGINDAAEISLDIFKLTSSRRLQVRIYTLDGRRVWQREEMVLSGRTTVRWDGVDDHGRRAPPGLYLCQVQLDADATQQTTTQARIIAVAY
;
A
#
# COMPACT_ATOMS: atom_id res chain seq x y z
N MET A 1 -61.07 0.10 -2.21
CA MET A 1 -60.98 0.93 -0.98
C MET A 1 -59.71 0.50 -0.24
N LYS A 2 -58.53 1.03 -0.58
CA LYS A 2 -57.91 2.24 -0.02
C LYS A 2 -57.87 2.20 1.52
N LEU A 3 -56.74 1.73 2.06
CA LEU A 3 -56.18 1.82 3.43
C LEU A 3 -55.67 0.43 3.89
N LEU A 4 -54.45 0.04 3.48
CA LEU A 4 -53.55 -0.89 4.21
C LEU A 4 -52.24 -1.08 3.39
N ALA A 5 -51.41 -0.04 3.25
CA ALA A 5 -50.13 -0.18 2.52
C ALA A 5 -49.04 0.83 2.93
N PHE A 6 -49.11 1.44 4.12
CA PHE A 6 -48.18 2.52 4.50
C PHE A 6 -47.54 2.36 5.88
N LEU A 7 -47.49 1.14 6.42
CA LEU A 7 -47.01 0.92 7.78
C LEU A 7 -46.07 -0.30 7.92
N VAL A 8 -45.04 -0.40 7.07
CA VAL A 8 -43.87 -1.30 7.29
C VAL A 8 -42.58 -0.65 6.74
N LEU A 9 -42.33 0.63 7.06
CA LEU A 9 -41.10 1.33 6.62
C LEU A 9 -40.36 2.04 7.77
N CYS A 10 -40.55 1.57 9.01
CA CYS A 10 -39.85 2.10 10.18
C CYS A 10 -39.37 0.96 11.08
N LEU A 11 -38.33 0.25 10.65
CA LEU A 11 -37.43 -0.55 11.48
C LEU A 11 -36.26 -1.03 10.60
N ALA A 12 -35.35 -0.11 10.27
CA ALA A 12 -34.02 -0.45 9.78
C ALA A 12 -33.00 0.33 10.63
N PRO A 13 -32.41 -0.29 11.67
CA PRO A 13 -31.16 0.23 12.20
C PRO A 13 -30.06 -0.03 11.15
N LEU A 14 -29.22 0.98 10.89
CA LEU A 14 -27.84 0.81 10.39
C LEU A 14 -27.66 -0.06 9.13
N LEU A 15 -28.00 0.48 7.96
CA LEU A 15 -27.42 0.05 6.68
C LEU A 15 -25.93 0.47 6.50
N ALA A 16 -25.26 0.89 7.58
CA ALA A 16 -23.84 1.25 7.58
C ALA A 16 -22.92 0.11 8.08
N ALA A 17 -23.47 -1.03 8.53
CA ALA A 17 -22.67 -2.15 9.02
C ALA A 17 -22.16 -3.11 7.92
N ASP A 18 -22.72 -3.06 6.70
CA ASP A 18 -22.38 -3.98 5.60
C ASP A 18 -21.41 -3.41 4.54
N ALA A 19 -20.84 -2.23 4.77
CA ALA A 19 -19.94 -1.55 3.83
C ALA A 19 -18.44 -1.64 4.20
N GLN A 20 -18.09 -2.17 5.38
CA GLN A 20 -16.70 -2.31 5.86
C GLN A 20 -16.27 -3.78 5.74
N LYS A 21 -15.62 -4.14 4.64
CA LYS A 21 -15.21 -5.53 4.37
C LYS A 21 -13.73 -5.77 4.64
N GLY A 22 -12.90 -4.73 4.57
CA GLY A 22 -11.45 -4.81 4.81
C GLY A 22 -11.03 -4.86 6.28
N HIS A 23 -11.98 -4.72 7.21
CA HIS A 23 -11.71 -4.59 8.63
C HIS A 23 -13.01 -4.77 9.43
N ARG A 24 -12.89 -4.89 10.76
CA ARG A 24 -14.01 -4.85 11.70
C ARG A 24 -13.81 -3.71 12.69
N VAL A 25 -14.74 -2.74 12.70
CA VAL A 25 -14.76 -1.66 13.70
C VAL A 25 -15.67 -2.05 14.86
N THR A 26 -15.19 -1.84 16.07
CA THR A 26 -15.97 -1.89 17.32
C THR A 26 -15.90 -0.53 18.01
N SER A 27 -16.62 -0.36 19.14
CA SER A 27 -16.52 0.87 19.93
C SER A 27 -15.12 1.10 20.52
N ARG A 28 -14.28 0.05 20.59
CA ARG A 28 -12.98 0.01 21.28
C ARG A 28 -11.81 -0.40 20.40
N SER A 29 -12.05 -0.80 19.15
CA SER A 29 -10.95 -1.26 18.31
C SER A 29 -11.29 -1.24 16.83
N VAL A 30 -10.25 -1.21 16.01
CA VAL A 30 -10.27 -1.58 14.59
C VAL A 30 -9.44 -2.85 14.45
N VAL A 31 -9.96 -3.89 13.79
CA VAL A 31 -9.31 -5.22 13.71
C VAL A 31 -9.31 -5.77 12.28
N VAL A 32 -8.17 -6.31 11.86
CA VAL A 32 -7.95 -7.04 10.60
C VAL A 32 -7.31 -8.38 10.92
N ASN A 33 -8.00 -9.50 10.70
CA ASN A 33 -7.56 -10.83 11.14
C ASN A 33 -8.24 -12.00 10.41
N ARG A 34 -8.74 -11.76 9.19
CA ARG A 34 -9.42 -12.77 8.36
C ARG A 34 -8.95 -12.60 6.92
N ALA A 35 -8.87 -13.70 6.17
CA ALA A 35 -8.56 -13.66 4.74
C ALA A 35 -9.46 -12.68 3.97
N ALA A 36 -10.77 -12.69 4.25
CA ALA A 36 -11.73 -11.77 3.65
C ALA A 36 -11.43 -10.29 3.98
N HIS A 37 -10.85 -9.97 5.13
CA HIS A 37 -10.44 -8.60 5.42
C HIS A 37 -9.29 -8.17 4.50
N TRP A 38 -8.23 -8.97 4.42
CA TRP A 38 -7.08 -8.69 3.58
C TRP A 38 -7.44 -8.60 2.10
N GLN A 39 -8.29 -9.49 1.58
CA GLN A 39 -8.74 -9.49 0.19
C GLN A 39 -9.48 -8.22 -0.24
N ASN A 40 -9.99 -7.42 0.71
CA ASN A 40 -10.62 -6.12 0.42
C ASN A 40 -9.65 -4.94 0.56
N TRP A 41 -8.39 -5.17 0.92
CA TRP A 41 -7.35 -4.15 0.87
C TRP A 41 -6.87 -3.97 -0.57
N GLN A 42 -6.22 -2.83 -0.84
CA GLN A 42 -5.43 -2.67 -2.06
C GLN A 42 -4.12 -3.46 -1.91
N LEU A 43 -4.01 -4.54 -2.69
CA LEU A 43 -2.88 -5.48 -2.66
C LEU A 43 -2.30 -5.67 -4.07
N PRO A 44 -0.98 -5.88 -4.21
CA PRO A 44 -0.43 -6.42 -5.44
C PRO A 44 -0.70 -7.90 -5.55
N THR A 45 -1.90 -8.28 -6.01
CA THR A 45 -2.38 -9.67 -6.04
C THR A 45 -1.56 -10.61 -6.93
N HIS A 46 -0.75 -10.08 -7.85
CA HIS A 46 0.21 -10.87 -8.63
C HIS A 46 1.53 -11.12 -7.89
N ALA A 47 1.76 -10.47 -6.74
CA ALA A 47 2.99 -10.52 -5.96
C ALA A 47 2.78 -10.94 -4.50
N VAL A 48 1.53 -11.18 -4.10
CA VAL A 48 1.11 -11.50 -2.73
C VAL A 48 -0.02 -12.52 -2.78
N GLN A 49 0.03 -13.49 -1.89
CA GLN A 49 -1.04 -14.46 -1.66
C GLN A 49 -1.67 -14.28 -0.28
N VAL A 50 -2.97 -14.57 -0.19
CA VAL A 50 -3.72 -14.54 1.06
C VAL A 50 -4.21 -15.95 1.34
N SER A 51 -3.61 -16.61 2.33
CA SER A 51 -3.95 -17.96 2.73
C SER A 51 -5.33 -18.03 3.40
N PRO A 52 -6.03 -19.18 3.34
CA PRO A 52 -7.37 -19.34 3.93
C PRO A 52 -7.44 -19.06 5.45
N ASP A 53 -6.32 -19.21 6.16
CA ASP A 53 -6.17 -18.90 7.58
C ASP A 53 -6.05 -17.39 7.87
N GLY A 54 -5.93 -16.56 6.83
CA GLY A 54 -5.77 -15.11 6.93
C GLY A 54 -4.33 -14.62 6.96
N THR A 55 -3.34 -15.50 6.75
CA THR A 55 -1.94 -15.09 6.59
C THR A 55 -1.73 -14.47 5.20
N VAL A 56 -1.06 -13.33 5.15
CA VAL A 56 -0.69 -12.63 3.92
C VAL A 56 0.82 -12.68 3.76
N GLU A 57 1.28 -13.16 2.62
CA GLU A 57 2.71 -13.33 2.33
C GLU A 57 3.02 -12.99 0.87
N PRO A 58 4.23 -12.47 0.57
CA PRO A 58 4.70 -12.32 -0.78
C PRO A 58 4.72 -13.65 -1.56
N HIS A 59 4.38 -13.61 -2.84
CA HIS A 59 4.45 -14.77 -3.73
C HIS A 59 5.92 -15.06 -4.11
N PHE A 60 6.30 -16.34 -4.13
CA PHE A 60 7.64 -16.78 -4.53
C PHE A 60 7.66 -17.07 -6.03
N PHE A 61 8.51 -16.38 -6.79
CA PHE A 61 8.65 -16.59 -8.23
C PHE A 61 9.75 -17.60 -8.52
N ARG A 62 9.43 -18.62 -9.30
CA ARG A 62 10.36 -19.73 -9.62
C ARG A 62 11.16 -19.41 -10.87
N GLU A 63 12.34 -20.02 -10.97
CA GLU A 63 13.20 -19.91 -12.16
C GLU A 63 12.85 -20.98 -13.21
N HIS A 64 12.72 -22.24 -12.80
CA HIS A 64 12.39 -23.37 -13.66
C HIS A 64 11.46 -24.33 -12.89
N PHE A 65 10.35 -24.74 -13.50
CA PHE A 65 9.38 -25.63 -12.88
C PHE A 65 8.50 -26.31 -13.94
N ASN A 66 7.90 -27.44 -13.57
CA ASN A 66 6.85 -28.06 -14.36
C ASN A 66 5.55 -27.26 -14.20
N LEU A 67 5.06 -26.66 -15.28
CA LEU A 67 3.89 -25.79 -15.27
C LEU A 67 2.61 -26.52 -14.84
N LEU A 68 2.52 -27.83 -15.12
CA LEU A 68 1.33 -28.63 -14.83
C LEU A 68 1.16 -28.94 -13.34
N ASP A 69 2.19 -28.71 -12.52
CA ASP A 69 2.13 -28.85 -11.06
C ASP A 69 1.41 -27.65 -10.40
N ASP A 70 1.19 -26.55 -11.14
CA ASP A 70 0.62 -25.30 -10.64
C ASP A 70 -0.53 -24.81 -11.53
N LEU A 71 -1.68 -25.45 -11.39
CA LEU A 71 -2.85 -25.14 -12.21
C LEU A 71 -3.47 -23.77 -11.88
N GLU A 72 -3.32 -23.31 -10.63
CA GLU A 72 -3.98 -22.09 -10.15
C GLU A 72 -3.34 -20.83 -10.74
N THR A 73 -2.00 -20.74 -10.70
CA THR A 73 -1.27 -19.57 -11.20
C THR A 73 -1.45 -19.37 -12.71
N PHE A 74 -1.68 -20.46 -13.46
CA PHE A 74 -1.86 -20.46 -14.91
C PHE A 74 -3.32 -20.46 -15.37
N THR A 75 -4.27 -20.42 -14.43
CA THR A 75 -5.69 -20.26 -14.74
C THR A 75 -5.98 -18.82 -15.19
N ARG A 76 -6.69 -18.64 -16.32
CA ARG A 76 -7.01 -17.33 -16.90
C ARG A 76 -8.52 -17.12 -17.02
N PRO A 77 -9.09 -15.97 -16.63
CA PRO A 77 -10.51 -15.68 -16.85
C PRO A 77 -10.82 -15.48 -18.35
N ILE A 78 -12.00 -15.93 -18.76
CA ILE A 78 -12.53 -15.77 -20.11
C ILE A 78 -13.62 -14.68 -20.06
N PRO A 79 -13.41 -13.52 -20.72
CA PRO A 79 -14.34 -12.39 -20.63
C PRO A 79 -15.76 -12.70 -21.15
N GLU A 80 -15.88 -13.47 -22.23
CA GLU A 80 -17.16 -13.93 -22.77
C GLU A 80 -17.03 -15.33 -23.40
N LEU A 81 -17.89 -16.26 -22.96
CA LEU A 81 -18.06 -17.55 -23.62
C LEU A 81 -19.37 -17.56 -24.44
N ARG A 82 -19.27 -17.23 -25.74
CA ARG A 82 -20.42 -17.28 -26.66
C ARG A 82 -20.31 -18.47 -27.59
N ARG A 83 -21.30 -19.37 -27.53
CA ARG A 83 -21.42 -20.53 -28.43
C ARG A 83 -22.76 -20.61 -29.14
N ARG A 84 -22.74 -21.04 -30.39
CA ARG A 84 -23.93 -21.48 -31.14
C ARG A 84 -24.32 -22.90 -30.72
N SER A 85 -25.54 -23.32 -31.02
CA SER A 85 -26.04 -24.65 -30.64
C SER A 85 -25.28 -25.82 -31.27
N ASN A 86 -24.54 -25.59 -32.36
CA ASN A 86 -23.71 -26.57 -33.05
C ASN A 86 -22.21 -26.46 -32.72
N GLN A 87 -21.82 -25.61 -31.78
CA GLN A 87 -20.44 -25.42 -31.37
C GLN A 87 -20.19 -26.05 -30.01
N THR A 88 -19.05 -26.73 -29.89
CA THR A 88 -18.58 -27.33 -28.64
C THR A 88 -17.46 -26.47 -28.08
N ALA A 89 -17.50 -26.20 -26.77
CA ALA A 89 -16.39 -25.58 -26.07
C ALA A 89 -15.28 -26.62 -25.86
N ILE A 90 -14.05 -26.17 -25.66
CA ILE A 90 -12.96 -27.08 -25.26
C ILE A 90 -13.17 -27.60 -23.83
N LEU A 91 -12.53 -28.71 -23.49
CA LEU A 91 -12.81 -29.52 -22.30
C LEU A 91 -12.32 -28.89 -20.98
N ASN A 92 -11.28 -28.06 -21.03
CA ASN A 92 -10.62 -27.43 -19.87
C ASN A 92 -11.19 -26.05 -19.50
N ILE A 93 -12.43 -25.77 -19.90
CA ILE A 93 -13.15 -24.55 -19.48
C ILE A 93 -14.00 -24.85 -18.26
N ASP A 94 -13.64 -24.21 -17.15
CA ASP A 94 -14.44 -24.21 -15.94
C ASP A 94 -15.39 -23.02 -15.87
N SER A 95 -16.44 -23.16 -15.06
CA SER A 95 -17.39 -22.08 -14.81
C SER A 95 -17.80 -22.01 -13.35
N THR A 96 -17.93 -20.79 -12.85
CA THR A 96 -18.47 -20.51 -11.51
C THR A 96 -19.61 -19.52 -11.62
N GLN A 97 -20.63 -19.66 -10.77
CA GLN A 97 -21.71 -18.68 -10.74
C GLN A 97 -21.14 -17.32 -10.35
N THR A 98 -21.37 -16.31 -11.18
CA THR A 98 -20.96 -14.94 -10.88
C THR A 98 -21.76 -14.46 -9.69
N ARG A 99 -21.06 -13.98 -8.68
CA ARG A 99 -21.65 -13.39 -7.49
C ARG A 99 -21.44 -11.90 -7.48
N ASP A 100 -22.41 -11.16 -6.98
CA ASP A 100 -22.24 -9.74 -6.73
C ASP A 100 -21.30 -9.51 -5.55
N VAL A 101 -21.01 -8.24 -5.27
CA VAL A 101 -20.16 -7.87 -4.15
C VAL A 101 -20.70 -8.37 -2.79
N LYS A 102 -21.99 -8.73 -2.68
CA LYS A 102 -22.63 -9.25 -1.47
C LYS A 102 -22.63 -10.77 -1.39
N GLY A 103 -22.08 -11.46 -2.40
CA GLY A 103 -22.06 -12.92 -2.49
C GLY A 103 -23.35 -13.53 -3.04
N GLU A 104 -24.31 -12.72 -3.51
CA GLU A 104 -25.55 -13.19 -4.12
C GLU A 104 -25.32 -13.55 -5.60
N ILE A 105 -26.01 -14.57 -6.10
CA ILE A 105 -25.87 -15.00 -7.51
C ILE A 105 -26.45 -13.91 -8.42
N ILE A 106 -25.63 -13.41 -9.35
CA ILE A 106 -26.09 -12.48 -10.37
C ILE A 106 -26.89 -13.26 -11.40
N VAL A 107 -28.09 -12.77 -11.73
CA VAL A 107 -28.95 -13.37 -12.76
C VAL A 107 -29.17 -12.43 -13.95
N ASP A 108 -29.37 -13.01 -15.12
CA ASP A 108 -29.78 -12.28 -16.32
C ASP A 108 -31.23 -11.73 -16.18
N ARG A 109 -31.69 -10.96 -17.18
CA ARG A 109 -33.06 -10.40 -17.19
C ARG A 109 -34.19 -11.44 -17.18
N LYS A 110 -33.88 -12.72 -17.41
CA LYS A 110 -34.82 -13.84 -17.39
C LYS A 110 -34.71 -14.66 -16.10
N GLY A 111 -33.83 -14.27 -15.17
CA GLY A 111 -33.62 -14.97 -13.90
C GLY A 111 -32.64 -16.14 -13.97
N ASN A 112 -31.87 -16.30 -15.05
CA ASN A 112 -30.85 -17.35 -15.14
C ASN A 112 -29.54 -16.88 -14.49
N PRO A 113 -28.85 -17.71 -13.68
CA PRO A 113 -27.52 -17.39 -13.16
C PRO A 113 -26.53 -17.03 -14.28
N ILE A 114 -25.77 -15.96 -14.08
CA ILE A 114 -24.61 -15.60 -14.89
C ILE A 114 -23.41 -16.41 -14.39
N TYR A 115 -22.55 -16.82 -15.31
CA TYR A 115 -21.35 -17.60 -15.02
C TYR A 115 -20.10 -16.85 -15.47
N SER A 116 -19.06 -16.91 -14.64
CA SER A 116 -17.69 -16.55 -14.99
C SER A 116 -17.00 -17.81 -15.49
N TYR A 117 -16.23 -17.70 -16.57
CA TYR A 117 -15.55 -18.83 -17.20
C TYR A 117 -14.04 -18.66 -17.10
N PHE A 118 -13.30 -19.77 -17.05
CA PHE A 118 -11.85 -19.78 -16.90
C PHE A 118 -11.22 -20.85 -17.78
N PHE A 119 -10.10 -20.54 -18.43
CA PHE A 119 -9.18 -21.56 -18.93
C PHE A 119 -8.38 -22.10 -17.76
N ARG A 120 -8.38 -23.40 -17.57
CA ARG A 120 -7.43 -24.08 -16.67
C ARG A 120 -6.42 -24.86 -17.48
N PRO A 121 -5.15 -24.95 -17.06
CA PRO A 121 -4.23 -25.88 -17.69
C PRO A 121 -4.81 -27.30 -17.64
N GLY A 122 -4.76 -28.03 -18.74
CA GLY A 122 -5.31 -29.38 -18.82
C GLY A 122 -5.67 -29.83 -20.23
N ILE A 123 -6.35 -30.98 -20.34
CA ILE A 123 -6.80 -31.52 -21.63
C ILE A 123 -7.86 -30.60 -22.22
N SER A 124 -7.56 -29.98 -23.36
CA SER A 124 -8.50 -29.13 -24.09
C SER A 124 -9.33 -29.93 -25.08
N ARG A 125 -8.70 -30.85 -25.80
CA ARG A 125 -9.33 -31.66 -26.85
C ARG A 125 -8.61 -32.99 -27.02
N VAL A 126 -9.31 -33.94 -27.62
CA VAL A 126 -8.78 -35.27 -27.90
C VAL A 126 -9.53 -35.85 -29.11
N GLY A 127 -8.82 -36.52 -30.00
CA GLY A 127 -9.42 -37.12 -31.20
C GLY A 127 -10.20 -38.39 -30.89
N SER A 128 -9.73 -39.20 -29.94
CA SER A 128 -10.37 -40.44 -29.51
C SER A 128 -10.09 -40.78 -28.05
N ASN A 129 -10.94 -41.62 -27.45
CA ASN A 129 -10.84 -42.06 -26.05
C ASN A 129 -10.71 -40.91 -25.02
N ALA A 130 -11.67 -39.97 -25.03
CA ALA A 130 -11.63 -38.79 -24.16
C ALA A 130 -11.68 -39.10 -22.65
N ALA A 131 -12.28 -40.24 -22.27
CA ALA A 131 -12.42 -40.62 -20.87
C ALA A 131 -11.08 -40.90 -20.18
N ALA A 132 -10.06 -41.35 -20.93
CA ALA A 132 -8.73 -41.65 -20.41
C ALA A 132 -7.74 -40.50 -20.59
N ALA A 133 -8.13 -39.40 -21.25
CA ALA A 133 -7.20 -38.33 -21.61
C ALA A 133 -6.59 -37.62 -20.39
N ALA A 134 -7.36 -37.44 -19.31
CA ALA A 134 -6.88 -36.78 -18.09
C ALA A 134 -5.78 -37.56 -17.35
N ASN A 135 -5.65 -38.87 -17.62
CA ASN A 135 -4.64 -39.72 -16.99
C ASN A 135 -3.20 -39.26 -17.28
N ILE A 136 -2.96 -38.52 -18.38
CA ILE A 136 -1.59 -38.05 -18.68
C ILE A 136 -1.14 -36.87 -17.79
N LEU A 137 -2.00 -36.43 -16.87
CA LEU A 137 -1.80 -35.26 -16.01
C LEU A 137 -1.94 -35.62 -14.51
N ASP A 138 -2.02 -36.90 -14.16
CA ASP A 138 -2.27 -37.36 -12.79
C ASP A 138 -1.01 -37.81 -12.02
N ASP A 139 0.16 -37.68 -12.65
CA ASP A 139 1.47 -38.13 -12.16
C ASP A 139 1.56 -39.63 -11.78
N ASP A 140 0.62 -40.46 -12.25
CA ASP A 140 0.65 -41.91 -12.06
C ASP A 140 1.21 -42.61 -13.32
N PRO A 141 2.41 -43.21 -13.27
CA PRO A 141 3.00 -43.88 -14.44
C PRO A 141 2.26 -45.15 -14.85
N THR A 142 1.27 -45.60 -14.07
CA THR A 142 0.46 -46.79 -14.33
C THR A 142 -0.89 -46.49 -15.00
N THR A 143 -1.33 -45.23 -14.97
CA THR A 143 -2.47 -44.76 -15.76
C THR A 143 -1.95 -44.24 -17.12
N PHE A 144 -2.84 -44.14 -18.10
CA PHE A 144 -2.44 -43.73 -19.45
C PHE A 144 -3.61 -43.29 -20.30
N TRP A 145 -3.28 -42.55 -21.35
CA TRP A 145 -4.12 -42.40 -22.53
C TRP A 145 -3.68 -43.37 -23.63
N GLU A 146 -4.63 -44.17 -24.11
CA GLU A 146 -4.53 -45.02 -25.30
C GLU A 146 -5.56 -44.51 -26.32
N PRO A 147 -5.21 -44.18 -27.57
CA PRO A 147 -6.20 -43.84 -28.58
C PRO A 147 -7.15 -45.02 -28.82
N ASP A 148 -8.39 -44.75 -29.26
CA ASP A 148 -9.33 -45.82 -29.56
C ASP A 148 -8.79 -46.64 -30.76
N PRO A 149 -8.50 -47.95 -30.57
CA PRO A 149 -7.94 -48.77 -31.65
C PRO A 149 -8.87 -48.94 -32.85
N GLN A 150 -10.17 -48.64 -32.69
CA GLN A 150 -11.16 -48.67 -33.78
C GLN A 150 -11.31 -47.31 -34.48
N ALA A 151 -10.79 -46.23 -33.90
CA ALA A 151 -10.80 -44.91 -34.54
C ALA A 151 -9.74 -44.84 -35.64
N PRO A 152 -9.98 -44.09 -36.74
CA PRO A 152 -8.95 -43.85 -37.75
C PRO A 152 -7.75 -43.14 -37.10
N ILE A 153 -6.55 -43.41 -37.62
CA ILE A 153 -5.31 -42.83 -37.07
C ILE A 153 -5.29 -41.29 -37.05
N ASP A 154 -6.06 -40.65 -37.94
CA ASP A 154 -6.22 -39.19 -37.96
C ASP A 154 -6.89 -38.64 -36.69
N ASP A 155 -7.57 -39.49 -35.92
CA ASP A 155 -8.18 -39.20 -34.62
C ASP A 155 -7.29 -39.65 -33.44
N TRP A 156 -6.06 -40.10 -33.69
CA TRP A 156 -5.10 -40.50 -32.66
C TRP A 156 -4.23 -39.32 -32.23
N TRP A 157 -4.86 -38.36 -31.57
CA TRP A 157 -4.19 -37.19 -31.02
C TRP A 157 -4.81 -36.74 -29.71
N ILE A 158 -3.99 -36.09 -28.89
CA ILE A 158 -4.39 -35.46 -27.62
C ILE A 158 -3.83 -34.04 -27.56
N GLU A 159 -4.62 -33.13 -27.02
CA GLU A 159 -4.28 -31.71 -26.92
C GLU A 159 -4.36 -31.22 -25.48
N ILE A 160 -3.31 -30.52 -25.07
CA ILE A 160 -3.13 -29.94 -23.75
C ILE A 160 -3.07 -28.43 -23.94
N ASP A 161 -3.90 -27.72 -23.20
CA ASP A 161 -3.86 -26.27 -23.10
C ASP A 161 -3.23 -25.89 -21.76
N LEU A 162 -2.33 -24.91 -21.77
CA LEU A 162 -1.58 -24.41 -20.61
C LEU A 162 -2.33 -23.25 -19.93
N GLY A 163 -3.50 -22.87 -20.43
CA GLY A 163 -4.39 -21.86 -19.85
C GLY A 163 -4.02 -20.41 -20.16
N ARG A 164 -2.75 -20.17 -20.51
CA ARG A 164 -2.20 -18.89 -20.99
C ARG A 164 -0.90 -19.12 -21.76
N VAL A 165 -0.45 -18.10 -22.49
CA VAL A 165 0.83 -18.19 -23.22
C VAL A 165 2.02 -18.16 -22.25
N VAL A 166 2.91 -19.12 -22.42
CA VAL A 166 4.11 -19.31 -21.59
C VAL A 166 5.33 -19.55 -22.47
N ALA A 167 6.51 -19.15 -21.98
CA ALA A 167 7.76 -19.54 -22.60
C ALA A 167 8.15 -20.94 -22.11
N VAL A 168 8.07 -21.95 -22.98
CA VAL A 168 8.38 -23.35 -22.66
C VAL A 168 9.77 -23.69 -23.20
N ASP A 169 10.68 -24.09 -22.31
CA ASP A 169 12.04 -24.48 -22.66
C ASP A 169 12.09 -25.94 -23.14
N SER A 170 11.38 -26.83 -22.43
CA SER A 170 11.35 -28.24 -22.79
C SER A 170 10.05 -28.94 -22.38
N LEU A 171 9.77 -30.04 -23.07
CA LEU A 171 8.68 -30.97 -22.78
C LEU A 171 9.27 -32.35 -22.51
N VAL A 172 8.68 -33.12 -21.60
CA VAL A 172 9.02 -34.53 -21.39
C VAL A 172 7.77 -35.36 -21.60
N LEU A 173 7.83 -36.34 -22.50
CA LEU A 173 6.78 -37.34 -22.66
C LEU A 173 7.20 -38.65 -21.99
N HIS A 174 6.29 -39.22 -21.20
CA HIS A 174 6.47 -40.50 -20.53
C HIS A 174 5.47 -41.52 -21.10
N PHE A 175 5.99 -42.64 -21.59
CA PHE A 175 5.20 -43.80 -21.99
C PHE A 175 5.21 -44.81 -20.83
N VAL A 176 4.15 -45.61 -20.74
CA VAL A 176 4.01 -46.65 -19.70
C VAL A 176 5.18 -47.65 -19.74
N GLU A 177 5.40 -48.40 -18.67
CA GLU A 177 6.36 -49.52 -18.64
C GLU A 177 5.97 -50.67 -19.59
N GLU A 178 6.92 -51.54 -19.90
CA GLU A 178 6.78 -52.58 -20.94
C GLU A 178 5.62 -53.56 -20.69
N GLU A 179 5.39 -53.92 -19.45
CA GLU A 179 4.32 -54.81 -19.05
C GLU A 179 2.93 -54.18 -19.27
N LEU A 180 2.87 -52.85 -19.19
CA LEU A 180 1.65 -52.07 -19.32
C LEU A 180 1.36 -51.66 -20.76
N GLY A 181 2.34 -51.58 -21.67
CA GLY A 181 2.05 -51.18 -23.05
C GLY A 181 3.25 -50.83 -23.92
N ASP A 182 2.93 -50.39 -25.13
CA ASP A 182 3.89 -49.96 -26.15
C ASP A 182 4.01 -48.43 -26.15
N PRO A 183 5.21 -47.86 -26.36
CA PRO A 183 5.32 -46.45 -26.70
C PRO A 183 4.75 -46.21 -28.10
N PHE A 184 4.45 -44.95 -28.44
CA PHE A 184 3.98 -44.62 -29.79
C PHE A 184 5.03 -44.98 -30.85
N PHE A 185 4.63 -45.78 -31.85
CA PHE A 185 5.51 -46.25 -32.92
C PHE A 185 6.12 -45.10 -33.71
N GLN A 186 5.30 -44.15 -34.14
CA GLN A 186 5.76 -42.84 -34.58
C GLN A 186 4.79 -41.75 -34.12
N PHE A 187 5.34 -40.61 -33.76
CA PHE A 187 4.53 -39.47 -33.34
C PHE A 187 5.21 -38.14 -33.70
N ARG A 188 4.41 -37.08 -33.65
CA ARG A 188 4.86 -35.70 -33.73
C ARG A 188 4.21 -34.87 -32.63
N VAL A 189 4.94 -33.86 -32.18
CA VAL A 189 4.45 -32.88 -31.21
C VAL A 189 4.36 -31.52 -31.90
N LEU A 190 3.22 -30.88 -31.74
CA LEU A 190 2.90 -29.58 -32.27
C LEU A 190 2.66 -28.60 -31.12
N ALA A 191 2.94 -27.32 -31.33
CA ALA A 191 2.64 -26.27 -30.38
C ALA A 191 2.06 -25.04 -31.08
N ALA A 192 1.21 -24.30 -30.39
CA ALA A 192 0.65 -23.02 -30.81
C ALA A 192 0.72 -22.03 -29.64
N PRO A 193 0.96 -20.73 -29.92
CA PRO A 193 1.04 -19.70 -28.88
C PRO A 193 -0.32 -19.23 -28.37
N ASP A 194 -1.42 -19.68 -28.98
CA ASP A 194 -2.78 -19.20 -28.77
C ASP A 194 -3.83 -20.33 -28.72
N GLN A 195 -4.90 -20.11 -27.95
CA GLN A 195 -6.11 -20.95 -27.94
C GLN A 195 -7.40 -20.11 -27.93
N GLU A 196 -8.43 -20.56 -28.66
CA GLU A 196 -9.78 -20.00 -28.57
C GLU A 196 -10.73 -20.93 -27.79
N PRO A 197 -11.64 -20.39 -26.96
CA PRO A 197 -12.48 -21.20 -26.08
C PRO A 197 -13.59 -21.98 -26.81
N VAL A 198 -14.00 -21.47 -27.97
CA VAL A 198 -15.06 -22.05 -28.82
C VAL A 198 -14.62 -21.93 -30.27
N GLN A 199 -14.39 -23.05 -30.95
CA GLN A 199 -14.10 -23.06 -32.37
C GLN A 199 -15.09 -23.91 -33.16
N GLU A 200 -15.43 -23.43 -34.37
CA GLU A 200 -16.27 -24.19 -35.31
C GLU A 200 -15.56 -25.44 -35.86
N ASN A 201 -14.21 -25.45 -35.96
CA ASN A 201 -13.37 -26.54 -36.47
C ASN A 201 -12.00 -26.55 -35.79
N ALA A 202 -11.43 -27.74 -35.52
CA ALA A 202 -10.09 -27.93 -34.91
C ALA A 202 -8.91 -27.43 -35.78
N ASP A 203 -9.16 -27.06 -37.04
CA ASP A 203 -8.16 -26.68 -38.05
C ASP A 203 -7.82 -25.18 -38.07
N LYS A 204 -8.39 -24.37 -37.17
CA LYS A 204 -8.15 -22.92 -37.14
C LYS A 204 -6.92 -22.49 -36.34
N ILE A 205 -6.37 -23.36 -35.49
CA ILE A 205 -5.13 -23.10 -34.77
C ILE A 205 -3.95 -23.32 -35.68
N THR A 206 -3.05 -22.33 -35.73
CA THR A 206 -1.84 -22.43 -36.53
C THR A 206 -0.75 -23.13 -35.73
N PHE A 207 -0.83 -24.46 -35.71
CA PHE A 207 0.17 -25.30 -35.06
C PHE A 207 1.51 -25.30 -35.80
N GLU A 208 2.60 -25.18 -35.05
CA GLU A 208 3.96 -25.41 -35.51
C GLU A 208 4.47 -26.76 -34.99
N ARG A 209 5.15 -27.52 -35.86
CA ARG A 209 5.75 -28.79 -35.45
C ARG A 209 7.05 -28.53 -34.69
N ILE A 210 7.09 -28.95 -33.42
CA ILE A 210 8.25 -28.80 -32.54
C ILE A 210 9.08 -30.09 -32.44
N ALA A 211 8.47 -31.26 -32.61
CA ALA A 211 9.19 -32.54 -32.63
C ALA A 211 8.52 -33.59 -33.50
N ASN A 212 9.30 -34.58 -33.93
CA ASN A 212 8.81 -35.81 -34.53
C ASN A 212 9.82 -36.96 -34.34
N THR A 213 9.32 -38.18 -34.28
CA THR A 213 10.16 -39.38 -34.37
C THR A 213 10.85 -39.43 -35.73
N LYS A 214 12.17 -39.70 -35.75
CA LYS A 214 12.97 -39.80 -36.99
C LYS A 214 12.96 -41.22 -37.58
N ALA A 215 12.69 -42.21 -36.75
CA ALA A 215 12.56 -43.61 -37.10
C ALA A 215 11.49 -44.23 -36.18
N PRO A 216 10.95 -45.42 -36.52
CA PRO A 216 10.03 -46.10 -35.63
C PRO A 216 10.61 -46.36 -34.24
N ASN A 217 9.87 -45.95 -33.22
CA ASN A 217 10.18 -46.18 -31.82
C ASN A 217 9.62 -47.54 -31.38
N ARG A 218 10.41 -48.32 -30.63
CA ARG A 218 10.03 -49.64 -30.14
C ARG A 218 10.20 -49.79 -28.63
N ASP A 219 11.16 -49.07 -28.07
CA ASP A 219 11.68 -49.28 -26.73
C ASP A 219 11.91 -47.97 -25.95
N GLN A 220 12.06 -46.82 -26.63
CA GLN A 220 12.24 -45.54 -25.93
C GLN A 220 10.93 -45.11 -25.26
N ARG A 221 10.94 -45.01 -23.93
CA ARG A 221 9.76 -44.66 -23.11
C ARG A 221 9.77 -43.23 -22.55
N THR A 222 10.90 -42.53 -22.64
CA THR A 222 10.98 -41.11 -22.24
C THR A 222 11.58 -40.27 -23.35
N PHE A 223 10.90 -39.17 -23.70
CA PHE A 223 11.37 -38.21 -24.70
C PHE A 223 11.43 -36.82 -24.10
N ARG A 224 12.64 -36.27 -23.96
CA ARG A 224 12.83 -34.85 -23.66
C ARG A 224 13.01 -34.07 -24.97
N ILE A 225 12.18 -33.06 -25.15
CA ILE A 225 12.09 -32.24 -26.36
C ILE A 225 12.40 -30.80 -25.97
N GLY A 226 13.49 -30.24 -26.51
CA GLY A 226 13.77 -28.80 -26.40
C GLY A 226 12.99 -28.01 -27.44
N LEU A 227 12.57 -26.80 -27.09
CA LEU A 227 11.76 -25.95 -27.96
C LEU A 227 12.55 -24.73 -28.41
N GLU A 228 12.41 -24.37 -29.68
CA GLU A 228 13.06 -23.21 -30.29
C GLU A 228 12.02 -22.23 -30.85
N GLN A 229 12.25 -20.93 -30.60
CA GLN A 229 11.47 -19.83 -31.15
C GLN A 229 12.12 -19.33 -32.45
N LEU A 230 11.32 -19.25 -33.52
CA LEU A 230 11.76 -18.66 -34.79
C LEU A 230 11.82 -17.13 -34.68
N ASN A 231 12.67 -16.50 -35.50
CA ASN A 231 12.87 -15.04 -35.51
C ASN A 231 13.20 -14.44 -34.12
N ALA A 232 13.81 -15.23 -33.24
CA ALA A 232 14.19 -14.81 -31.91
C ALA A 232 15.65 -14.36 -31.85
N ASP A 233 15.95 -13.50 -30.87
CA ASP A 233 17.31 -13.14 -30.51
C ASP A 233 18.16 -14.38 -30.18
N PRO A 234 19.47 -14.43 -30.51
CA PRO A 234 20.37 -15.53 -30.15
C PRO A 234 20.37 -15.96 -28.69
N GLY A 235 20.07 -15.07 -27.74
CA GLY A 235 19.99 -15.38 -26.32
C GLY A 235 18.66 -16.01 -25.88
N TRP A 236 17.63 -16.01 -26.74
CA TRP A 236 16.30 -16.51 -26.42
C TRP A 236 16.30 -18.02 -26.14
N GLN A 237 15.60 -18.43 -25.09
CA GLN A 237 15.40 -19.83 -24.73
C GLN A 237 13.92 -20.19 -24.72
N GLY A 238 13.62 -21.39 -25.22
CA GLY A 238 12.27 -21.92 -25.31
C GLY A 238 11.43 -21.35 -26.44
N LYS A 239 10.13 -21.64 -26.41
CA LYS A 239 9.13 -21.19 -27.39
C LYS A 239 7.89 -20.69 -26.67
N LEU A 240 7.21 -19.69 -27.23
CA LEU A 240 5.89 -19.30 -26.75
C LEU A 240 4.86 -20.36 -27.10
N VAL A 241 4.19 -20.90 -26.08
CA VAL A 241 3.22 -21.98 -26.18
C VAL A 241 2.06 -21.68 -25.24
N GLU A 242 0.84 -21.81 -25.74
CA GLU A 242 -0.37 -21.96 -24.92
C GLU A 242 -0.94 -23.37 -25.13
N THR A 243 -0.87 -23.92 -26.34
CA THR A 243 -1.44 -25.23 -26.66
C THR A 243 -0.40 -26.19 -27.23
N ILE A 244 -0.42 -27.43 -26.75
CA ILE A 244 0.41 -28.55 -27.20
C ILE A 244 -0.51 -29.63 -27.79
N ARG A 245 -0.15 -30.19 -28.96
CA ARG A 245 -0.84 -31.35 -29.53
C ARG A 245 0.14 -32.47 -29.82
N ILE A 246 -0.12 -33.66 -29.28
CA ILE A 246 0.63 -34.88 -29.56
C ILE A 246 -0.20 -35.69 -30.55
N VAL A 247 0.40 -36.08 -31.67
CA VAL A 247 -0.26 -36.80 -32.76
C VAL A 247 0.51 -38.09 -33.05
N VAL A 248 -0.16 -39.23 -32.95
CA VAL A 248 0.39 -40.50 -33.45
C VAL A 248 0.37 -40.45 -34.97
N SER A 249 1.52 -40.62 -35.60
CA SER A 249 1.67 -40.46 -37.05
C SER A 249 1.79 -41.78 -37.80
N ASP A 250 2.10 -42.87 -37.10
CA ASP A 250 2.14 -44.23 -37.66
C ASP A 250 1.92 -45.26 -36.53
N THR A 251 1.44 -46.46 -36.87
CA THR A 251 1.11 -47.53 -35.91
C THR A 251 1.42 -48.91 -36.49
N ARG A 252 1.79 -49.84 -35.62
CA ARG A 252 1.86 -51.27 -35.96
C ARG A 252 0.47 -51.93 -36.01
N GLY A 253 -0.58 -51.27 -35.51
CA GLY A 253 -1.95 -51.74 -35.53
C GLY A 253 -2.07 -53.16 -34.97
N GLU A 254 -2.66 -54.06 -35.75
CA GLU A 254 -2.81 -55.47 -35.36
C GLU A 254 -1.49 -56.27 -35.33
N ARG A 255 -0.36 -55.71 -35.80
CA ARG A 255 0.95 -56.38 -35.88
C ARG A 255 1.95 -55.79 -34.88
N GLY A 256 1.50 -55.54 -33.65
CA GLY A 256 2.32 -54.95 -32.59
C GLY A 256 3.55 -55.80 -32.27
N GLU A 257 3.34 -56.99 -31.72
CA GLU A 257 4.42 -57.88 -31.26
C GLU A 257 4.11 -59.32 -31.62
N ARG A 258 5.08 -60.04 -32.17
CA ARG A 258 4.93 -61.46 -32.51
C ARG A 258 5.09 -62.31 -31.24
N ILE A 259 4.11 -63.16 -30.97
CA ILE A 259 4.04 -64.01 -29.78
C ILE A 259 3.78 -65.47 -30.17
N SER A 260 3.86 -66.38 -29.20
CA SER A 260 3.47 -67.78 -29.41
C SER A 260 1.95 -67.95 -29.57
N GLU A 261 1.51 -69.08 -30.13
CA GLU A 261 0.09 -69.40 -30.23
C GLU A 261 -0.56 -69.52 -28.85
N GLU A 262 0.13 -70.14 -27.90
CA GLU A 262 -0.34 -70.31 -26.53
C GLU A 262 -0.57 -68.96 -25.83
N GLU A 263 0.37 -68.03 -25.97
CA GLU A 263 0.24 -66.66 -25.45
C GLU A 263 -0.91 -65.92 -26.14
N TRP A 264 -1.05 -66.05 -27.46
CA TRP A 264 -2.13 -65.39 -28.21
C TRP A 264 -3.52 -65.88 -27.81
N GLN A 265 -3.67 -67.19 -27.58
CA GLN A 265 -4.93 -67.76 -27.09
C GLN A 265 -5.24 -67.35 -25.66
N ALA A 266 -4.22 -67.07 -24.84
CA ALA A 266 -4.39 -66.58 -23.47
C ALA A 266 -4.77 -65.09 -23.41
N LEU A 267 -4.48 -64.30 -24.45
CA LEU A 267 -4.85 -62.88 -24.50
C LEU A 267 -6.38 -62.67 -24.51
N PRO A 268 -6.87 -61.61 -23.86
CA PRO A 268 -8.22 -61.08 -24.07
C PRO A 268 -8.48 -60.79 -25.56
N ALA A 269 -9.74 -60.93 -26.00
CA ALA A 269 -10.10 -60.78 -27.42
C ALA A 269 -9.75 -59.39 -27.97
N ASP A 270 -9.83 -58.37 -27.14
CA ASP A 270 -9.50 -56.98 -27.44
C ASP A 270 -8.00 -56.69 -27.42
N GLU A 271 -7.13 -57.61 -27.00
CA GLU A 271 -5.66 -57.47 -27.07
C GLU A 271 -5.01 -58.33 -28.17
N ARG A 272 -5.79 -59.22 -28.80
CA ARG A 272 -5.32 -60.05 -29.90
C ARG A 272 -5.10 -59.21 -31.15
N GLY A 273 -3.97 -59.43 -31.79
CA GLY A 273 -3.64 -58.88 -33.10
C GLY A 273 -3.83 -59.90 -34.22
N ALA A 274 -3.25 -59.59 -35.38
CA ALA A 274 -3.41 -60.35 -36.61
C ALA A 274 -2.73 -61.73 -36.53
N ILE A 275 -3.29 -62.69 -37.26
CA ILE A 275 -2.62 -63.94 -37.59
C ILE A 275 -2.15 -63.82 -39.04
N ILE A 276 -0.85 -64.04 -39.27
CA ILE A 276 -0.29 -64.06 -40.62
C ILE A 276 -0.12 -65.50 -41.07
N TYR A 277 -0.81 -65.84 -42.14
CA TYR A 277 -0.84 -67.18 -42.71
C TYR A 277 0.23 -67.31 -43.78
N PHE A 278 1.06 -68.36 -43.74
CA PHE A 278 2.08 -68.60 -44.76
C PHE A 278 1.75 -69.80 -45.64
N ILE A 279 1.92 -69.69 -46.95
CA ILE A 279 1.93 -70.83 -47.86
C ILE A 279 3.32 -71.45 -47.93
N ARG A 280 3.43 -72.78 -47.93
CA ARG A 280 4.67 -73.52 -48.14
C ARG A 280 4.70 -74.10 -49.55
N ASP A 281 5.74 -73.76 -50.32
CA ASP A 281 5.94 -74.33 -51.66
C ASP A 281 6.58 -75.73 -51.62
N GLU A 282 6.73 -76.36 -52.79
CA GLU A 282 7.32 -77.70 -52.92
C GLU A 282 8.81 -77.76 -52.53
N GLN A 283 9.48 -76.62 -52.41
CA GLN A 283 10.89 -76.45 -52.05
C GLN A 283 11.06 -76.04 -50.58
N GLY A 284 9.96 -75.86 -49.84
CA GLY A 284 9.94 -75.49 -48.43
C GLY A 284 10.01 -73.99 -48.15
N PHE A 285 9.92 -73.13 -49.17
CA PHE A 285 9.87 -71.68 -48.99
C PHE A 285 8.49 -71.24 -48.50
N GLU A 286 8.45 -70.25 -47.61
CA GLU A 286 7.22 -69.76 -46.99
C GLU A 286 6.95 -68.28 -47.28
N GLU A 287 5.78 -67.97 -47.85
CA GLU A 287 5.33 -66.61 -48.19
C GLU A 287 3.97 -66.29 -47.56
N PRO A 288 3.70 -65.04 -47.15
CA PRO A 288 2.43 -64.67 -46.52
C PRO A 288 1.27 -64.67 -47.54
N VAL A 289 0.12 -65.20 -47.12
CA VAL A 289 -1.13 -65.29 -47.89
C VAL A 289 -2.34 -64.90 -47.04
N GLU A 290 -3.48 -64.63 -47.69
CA GLU A 290 -4.74 -64.40 -46.99
C GLU A 290 -5.26 -65.69 -46.33
N GLN A 291 -5.99 -65.55 -45.21
CA GLN A 291 -6.57 -66.67 -44.48
C GLN A 291 -7.41 -67.59 -45.38
N ALA A 292 -8.27 -67.02 -46.22
CA ALA A 292 -9.12 -67.78 -47.14
C ALA A 292 -8.30 -68.62 -48.13
N ILE A 293 -7.12 -68.13 -48.54
CA ILE A 293 -6.20 -68.89 -49.39
C ILE A 293 -5.58 -70.02 -48.57
N TYR A 294 -5.06 -69.74 -47.37
CA TYR A 294 -4.45 -70.74 -46.49
C TYR A 294 -5.39 -71.90 -46.15
N GLU A 295 -6.64 -71.60 -45.82
CA GLU A 295 -7.67 -72.58 -45.49
C GLU A 295 -8.06 -73.46 -46.69
N SER A 296 -7.82 -72.99 -47.92
CA SER A 296 -8.07 -73.75 -49.15
C SER A 296 -6.93 -74.67 -49.58
N LEU A 297 -5.75 -74.56 -48.93
CA LEU A 297 -4.57 -75.36 -49.26
C LEU A 297 -4.63 -76.75 -48.64
N ASP A 298 -4.02 -77.73 -49.32
CA ASP A 298 -3.74 -79.04 -48.71
C ASP A 298 -2.79 -78.88 -47.51
N ALA A 299 -2.94 -79.74 -46.48
CA ALA A 299 -2.17 -79.65 -45.23
C ALA A 299 -0.64 -79.66 -45.41
N GLN A 300 -0.11 -80.20 -46.51
CA GLN A 300 1.32 -80.20 -46.83
C GLN A 300 1.84 -78.82 -47.31
N ARG A 301 0.94 -77.97 -47.80
CA ARG A 301 1.21 -76.62 -48.30
C ARG A 301 0.82 -75.51 -47.30
N GLN A 302 0.16 -75.86 -46.21
CA GLN A 302 -0.08 -74.94 -45.08
C GLN A 302 1.23 -74.73 -44.32
N GLY A 303 1.83 -73.56 -44.49
CA GLY A 303 3.05 -73.15 -43.79
C GLY A 303 2.77 -72.70 -42.37
N ARG A 304 3.75 -72.04 -41.76
CA ARG A 304 3.62 -71.52 -40.39
C ARG A 304 2.51 -70.46 -40.25
N LEU A 305 2.05 -70.28 -39.02
CA LEU A 305 1.20 -69.16 -38.60
C LEU A 305 2.03 -68.26 -37.70
N ASP A 306 2.04 -66.96 -37.97
CA ASP A 306 2.64 -65.97 -37.07
C ASP A 306 1.52 -65.24 -36.34
N TYR A 307 1.46 -65.42 -35.02
CA TYR A 307 0.48 -64.79 -34.12
C TYR A 307 1.04 -63.46 -33.59
N TYR A 308 0.21 -62.42 -33.58
CA TYR A 308 0.59 -61.11 -33.06
C TYR A 308 -0.35 -60.66 -31.94
N ARG A 309 0.20 -60.01 -30.90
CA ARG A 309 -0.54 -59.08 -30.05
C ARG A 309 -0.71 -57.77 -30.81
N ARG A 310 -1.86 -57.11 -30.69
CA ARG A 310 -2.03 -55.75 -31.23
C ARG A 310 -1.09 -54.78 -30.53
N GLU A 311 -0.79 -53.66 -31.16
CA GLU A 311 -0.12 -52.56 -30.50
C GLU A 311 -1.02 -51.94 -29.43
N ARG A 312 -0.44 -51.58 -28.28
CA ARG A 312 -1.07 -50.89 -27.15
C ARG A 312 -0.37 -49.54 -26.94
N PRO A 313 -0.58 -48.55 -27.82
CA PRO A 313 0.14 -47.28 -27.80
C PRO A 313 -0.32 -46.43 -26.60
N ARG A 314 0.47 -46.36 -25.53
CA ARG A 314 0.04 -45.81 -24.23
C ARG A 314 0.96 -44.71 -23.71
N LEU A 315 0.45 -43.48 -23.67
CA LEU A 315 1.13 -42.33 -23.07
C LEU A 315 0.73 -42.24 -21.60
N ALA A 316 1.70 -42.28 -20.70
CA ALA A 316 1.50 -42.22 -19.26
C ALA A 316 1.48 -40.78 -18.73
N GLY A 317 2.31 -39.88 -19.28
CA GLY A 317 2.39 -38.53 -18.74
C GLY A 317 3.11 -37.52 -19.63
N ILE A 318 2.96 -36.25 -19.26
CA ILE A 318 3.69 -35.11 -19.85
C ILE A 318 4.17 -34.14 -18.77
N GLU A 319 5.41 -33.68 -18.89
CA GLU A 319 5.95 -32.56 -18.13
C GLU A 319 6.23 -31.38 -19.07
N VAL A 320 5.97 -30.16 -18.61
CA VAL A 320 6.15 -28.91 -19.38
C VAL A 320 6.99 -27.95 -18.55
N TYR A 321 8.25 -27.76 -18.93
CA TYR A 321 9.17 -26.88 -18.21
C TYR A 321 9.17 -25.47 -18.81
N GLY A 322 8.74 -24.50 -18.00
CA GLY A 322 8.67 -23.09 -18.37
C GLY A 322 9.88 -22.27 -17.95
N PHE A 323 10.11 -21.17 -18.66
CA PHE A 323 11.09 -20.13 -18.32
C PHE A 323 10.46 -19.15 -17.33
N GLY A 324 10.67 -19.39 -16.04
CA GLY A 324 10.28 -18.53 -14.94
C GLY A 324 8.79 -18.18 -14.81
N ASP A 325 8.42 -17.62 -13.66
CA ASP A 325 7.08 -17.07 -13.46
C ASP A 325 6.98 -15.66 -14.08
N ASN A 326 6.10 -15.49 -15.07
CA ASN A 326 5.88 -14.20 -15.72
C ASN A 326 4.98 -13.30 -14.86
N ILE A 327 5.53 -12.17 -14.40
CA ILE A 327 4.85 -11.18 -13.56
C ILE A 327 3.77 -10.41 -14.33
N SER A 328 3.91 -10.28 -15.67
CA SER A 328 3.12 -9.31 -16.44
C SER A 328 1.62 -9.61 -16.45
N GLY A 329 1.21 -10.88 -16.61
CA GLY A 329 -0.19 -11.29 -16.81
C GLY A 329 -1.17 -10.88 -15.70
N GLY A 330 -0.67 -10.66 -14.47
CA GLY A 330 -1.47 -10.22 -13.31
C GLY A 330 -1.20 -8.77 -12.89
N LEU A 331 -0.33 -8.05 -13.60
CA LEU A 331 0.22 -6.77 -13.16
C LEU A 331 -0.87 -5.72 -12.93
N VAL A 332 -1.75 -5.51 -13.92
CA VAL A 332 -2.82 -4.50 -13.83
C VAL A 332 -3.88 -4.90 -12.80
N ALA A 333 -4.27 -6.18 -12.78
CA ALA A 333 -5.24 -6.69 -11.80
C ALA A 333 -4.73 -6.53 -10.36
N GLY A 334 -3.42 -6.71 -10.14
CA GLY A 334 -2.75 -6.43 -8.87
C GLY A 334 -2.35 -4.97 -8.67
N GLY A 335 -3.08 -4.02 -9.25
CA GLY A 335 -2.91 -2.60 -8.95
C GLY A 335 -1.67 -1.94 -9.56
N GLY A 336 -0.95 -2.62 -10.46
CA GLY A 336 0.01 -1.98 -11.34
C GLY A 336 -0.69 -1.05 -12.34
N GLN A 337 0.05 -0.09 -12.88
CA GLN A 337 -0.48 0.92 -13.79
C GLN A 337 0.34 1.00 -15.07
N LEU A 338 -0.34 1.13 -16.20
CA LEU A 338 0.26 1.32 -17.50
C LEU A 338 -0.16 2.68 -18.05
N ASP A 339 0.80 3.51 -18.43
CA ASP A 339 0.55 4.85 -18.99
C ASP A 339 1.36 5.03 -20.28
N LEU A 340 0.68 5.33 -21.38
CA LEU A 340 1.30 5.56 -22.68
C LEU A 340 1.14 7.03 -23.06
N THR A 341 2.25 7.68 -23.45
CA THR A 341 2.16 9.02 -24.03
C THR A 341 1.53 8.97 -25.43
N GLY A 342 0.46 9.74 -25.62
CA GLY A 342 -0.32 9.84 -26.86
C GLY A 342 -1.69 9.14 -26.77
N ASP A 343 -2.70 9.74 -27.42
CA ASP A 343 -4.09 9.30 -27.27
C ASP A 343 -4.45 8.06 -28.12
N GLY A 344 -5.44 7.30 -27.63
CA GLY A 344 -6.19 6.31 -28.44
C GLY A 344 -5.64 4.89 -28.46
N PHE A 345 -4.65 4.56 -27.63
CA PHE A 345 -4.06 3.22 -27.53
C PHE A 345 -3.98 2.77 -26.08
N ILE A 346 -4.39 1.53 -25.82
CA ILE A 346 -4.43 0.94 -24.47
C ILE A 346 -3.36 -0.15 -24.40
N PRO A 347 -2.36 -0.04 -23.51
CA PRO A 347 -1.23 -0.98 -23.44
C PRO A 347 -1.54 -2.31 -22.73
N GLY A 348 -2.69 -2.44 -22.08
CA GLY A 348 -3.11 -3.65 -21.33
C GLY A 348 -2.93 -4.97 -22.08
N PRO A 349 -3.32 -5.09 -23.36
CA PRO A 349 -3.11 -6.28 -24.21
C PRO A 349 -1.66 -6.71 -24.47
N ALA A 350 -0.65 -6.05 -23.90
CA ALA A 350 0.73 -6.54 -23.92
C ALA A 350 1.19 -7.08 -22.56
N PHE A 351 0.28 -7.17 -21.58
CA PHE A 351 0.54 -7.59 -20.20
C PHE A 351 -0.60 -8.49 -19.70
N ASP A 352 -1.34 -9.17 -20.57
CA ASP A 352 -2.48 -10.02 -20.20
C ASP A 352 -2.22 -11.52 -20.37
N ALA A 353 -1.00 -11.89 -20.80
CA ALA A 353 -0.59 -13.25 -21.07
C ALA A 353 -1.52 -13.96 -22.07
N ASP A 354 -1.95 -13.23 -23.11
CA ASP A 354 -2.85 -13.71 -24.16
C ASP A 354 -2.30 -13.35 -25.54
N PHE A 355 -1.72 -14.34 -26.22
CA PHE A 355 -1.11 -14.10 -27.53
C PHE A 355 -2.13 -13.80 -28.65
N ASN A 356 -3.44 -13.94 -28.38
CA ASN A 356 -4.50 -13.49 -29.32
C ASN A 356 -4.70 -11.98 -29.29
N THR A 357 -4.31 -11.30 -28.21
CA THR A 357 -4.40 -9.86 -28.10
C THR A 357 -3.05 -9.23 -28.46
N ASN A 358 -3.07 -7.93 -28.76
CA ASN A 358 -1.84 -7.18 -28.99
C ASN A 358 -2.07 -5.68 -28.80
N PHE A 359 -0.96 -4.99 -28.56
CA PHE A 359 -0.88 -3.56 -28.40
C PHE A 359 0.01 -2.95 -29.50
N LEU A 360 -0.51 -1.95 -30.21
CA LEU A 360 0.30 -1.17 -31.14
C LEU A 360 1.15 -0.15 -30.37
N HIS A 361 2.40 -0.48 -30.07
CA HIS A 361 3.31 0.43 -29.38
C HIS A 361 3.87 1.47 -30.35
N LEU A 362 3.39 2.71 -30.21
CA LEU A 362 3.82 3.83 -31.05
C LEU A 362 5.34 4.04 -31.02
N VAL A 363 5.93 4.34 -32.18
CA VAL A 363 7.35 4.72 -32.24
C VAL A 363 7.53 6.06 -31.54
N TRP A 364 8.43 6.10 -30.57
CA TRP A 364 8.74 7.28 -29.79
C TRP A 364 9.17 8.47 -30.67
N SER A 365 8.76 9.68 -30.26
CA SER A 365 9.21 10.92 -30.87
C SER A 365 9.84 11.87 -29.85
N PRO A 366 11.00 12.48 -30.18
CA PRO A 366 11.57 13.54 -29.35
C PRO A 366 10.85 14.89 -29.50
N THR A 367 10.00 15.06 -30.52
CA THR A 367 9.39 16.36 -30.85
C THR A 367 7.92 16.48 -30.46
N ILE A 368 7.26 15.36 -30.17
CA ILE A 368 5.89 15.29 -29.70
C ILE A 368 5.84 14.29 -28.56
N ASP A 369 5.05 14.56 -27.53
CA ASP A 369 4.94 13.68 -26.37
C ASP A 369 4.15 12.41 -26.72
N ARG A 370 4.85 11.41 -27.27
CA ARG A 370 4.24 10.20 -27.82
C ARG A 370 5.19 9.01 -27.82
N GLY A 371 4.66 7.82 -27.51
CA GLY A 371 5.33 6.53 -27.66
C GLY A 371 6.28 6.17 -26.52
N VAL A 372 6.10 6.79 -25.34
CA VAL A 372 6.73 6.38 -24.09
C VAL A 372 5.70 5.62 -23.27
N LEU A 373 5.96 4.34 -22.99
CA LEU A 373 5.15 3.52 -22.10
C LEU A 373 5.80 3.48 -20.72
N THR A 374 5.10 3.98 -19.70
CA THR A 374 5.48 3.86 -18.29
C THR A 374 4.70 2.71 -17.67
N VAL A 375 5.39 1.84 -16.95
CA VAL A 375 4.83 0.67 -16.25
C VAL A 375 5.15 0.81 -14.77
N ASP A 376 4.13 0.92 -13.94
CA ASP A 376 4.20 0.67 -12.49
C ASP A 376 3.89 -0.81 -12.26
N MET A 377 4.86 -1.57 -11.76
CA MET A 377 4.71 -3.01 -11.56
C MET A 377 3.84 -3.39 -10.36
N GLY A 378 3.27 -2.46 -9.58
CA GLY A 378 2.39 -2.82 -8.46
C GLY A 378 3.12 -3.33 -7.20
N ALA A 379 4.30 -3.93 -7.36
CA ALA A 379 5.30 -4.26 -6.34
C ALA A 379 6.73 -3.92 -6.81
N SER A 380 7.72 -3.98 -5.91
CA SER A 380 9.13 -3.86 -6.28
C SER A 380 9.76 -5.23 -6.41
N PHE A 381 10.45 -5.48 -7.51
CA PHE A 381 11.07 -6.76 -7.83
C PHE A 381 12.57 -6.60 -8.05
N TRP A 382 13.29 -7.69 -7.93
CA TRP A 382 14.60 -7.78 -8.55
C TRP A 382 14.45 -8.40 -9.93
N LEU A 383 14.50 -7.57 -10.97
CA LEU A 383 14.17 -8.00 -12.31
C LEU A 383 15.34 -8.76 -12.94
N ASP A 384 15.16 -10.05 -13.23
CA ASP A 384 16.21 -10.91 -13.81
C ASP A 384 16.20 -10.86 -15.33
N ALA A 385 15.01 -10.78 -15.93
CA ALA A 385 14.86 -10.71 -17.37
C ALA A 385 13.59 -10.00 -17.82
N MET A 386 13.63 -9.48 -19.04
CA MET A 386 12.48 -8.98 -19.76
C MET A 386 12.47 -9.56 -21.18
N ARG A 387 11.31 -10.06 -21.61
CA ARG A 387 11.08 -10.53 -22.97
C ARG A 387 10.07 -9.63 -23.68
N ILE A 388 10.31 -9.38 -24.95
CA ILE A 388 9.41 -8.65 -25.85
C ILE A 388 9.06 -9.57 -27.00
N SER A 389 7.78 -9.83 -27.20
CA SER A 389 7.28 -10.59 -28.34
C SER A 389 6.25 -9.80 -29.11
N SER A 390 6.36 -9.84 -30.43
CA SER A 390 5.49 -9.11 -31.34
C SER A 390 4.85 -10.05 -32.34
N THR A 391 3.75 -9.60 -32.94
CA THR A 391 2.91 -10.44 -33.80
C THR A 391 2.43 -9.67 -35.04
N ARG A 392 1.78 -10.40 -35.96
CA ARG A 392 1.15 -9.82 -37.14
C ARG A 392 0.03 -8.86 -36.73
N PRO A 393 -0.25 -7.82 -37.52
CA PRO A 393 0.27 -7.55 -38.87
C PRO A 393 1.63 -6.83 -38.92
N ARG A 394 2.17 -6.33 -37.80
CA ARG A 394 3.45 -5.59 -37.77
C ARG A 394 4.39 -6.18 -36.71
N PRO A 395 5.00 -7.35 -36.98
CA PRO A 395 5.85 -8.02 -36.01
C PRO A 395 7.26 -7.41 -35.92
N TYR A 396 7.60 -6.45 -36.79
CA TYR A 396 8.96 -5.96 -36.84
C TYR A 396 9.22 -4.82 -35.83
N ILE A 397 10.04 -5.11 -34.83
CA ILE A 397 10.54 -4.16 -33.83
C ILE A 397 11.81 -3.49 -34.37
N ASP A 398 11.75 -2.19 -34.69
CA ASP A 398 12.90 -1.45 -35.25
C ASP A 398 14.08 -1.32 -34.27
N GLY A 399 13.78 -1.21 -32.99
CA GLY A 399 14.71 -0.96 -31.90
C GLY A 399 13.94 -0.44 -30.69
N TYR A 400 14.57 -0.42 -29.52
CA TYR A 400 13.92 0.05 -28.29
C TYR A 400 14.92 0.57 -27.26
N LEU A 401 14.39 1.34 -26.31
CA LEU A 401 15.06 1.77 -25.09
C LEU A 401 14.19 1.38 -23.90
N ILE A 402 14.80 0.68 -22.93
CA ILE A 402 14.19 0.40 -21.63
C ILE A 402 14.98 1.14 -20.55
N ARG A 403 14.25 1.82 -19.67
CA ARG A 403 14.76 2.41 -18.44
C ARG A 403 13.99 1.85 -17.25
N GLY A 404 14.63 1.81 -16.08
CA GLY A 404 14.04 1.35 -14.84
C GLY A 404 14.22 2.36 -13.72
N SER A 405 13.36 2.28 -12.71
CA SER A 405 13.48 3.02 -11.46
C SER A 405 13.01 2.19 -10.28
N ASP A 406 13.67 2.35 -9.13
CA ASP A 406 13.23 1.86 -7.82
C ASP A 406 12.16 2.76 -7.17
N GLY A 407 11.77 3.85 -7.84
CA GLY A 407 10.83 4.86 -7.33
C GLY A 407 11.49 6.03 -6.61
N SER A 408 12.81 6.04 -6.49
CA SER A 408 13.55 7.18 -5.94
C SER A 408 13.33 8.45 -6.77
N ARG A 409 13.25 9.59 -6.08
CA ARG A 409 12.98 10.90 -6.68
C ARG A 409 14.17 11.85 -6.59
N ASP A 410 14.26 12.79 -7.53
CA ASP A 410 15.22 13.89 -7.50
C ASP A 410 14.76 15.06 -6.60
N THR A 411 15.57 16.11 -6.48
CA THR A 411 15.27 17.29 -5.64
C THR A 411 14.06 18.09 -6.13
N ARG A 412 13.53 17.79 -7.32
CA ARG A 412 12.31 18.38 -7.89
C ARG A 412 11.12 17.41 -7.84
N GLY A 413 11.29 16.25 -7.19
CA GLY A 413 10.25 15.24 -7.04
C GLY A 413 10.03 14.37 -8.28
N LYS A 414 10.88 14.41 -9.31
CA LYS A 414 10.75 13.54 -10.49
C LYS A 414 11.40 12.18 -10.25
N ILE A 415 10.82 11.12 -10.81
CA ILE A 415 11.36 9.76 -10.75
C ILE A 415 12.75 9.73 -11.42
N LYS A 416 13.72 9.10 -10.76
CA LYS A 416 15.05 8.87 -11.29
C LYS A 416 15.06 7.61 -12.15
N TRP A 417 15.43 7.77 -13.42
CA TRP A 417 15.49 6.68 -14.38
C TRP A 417 16.93 6.28 -14.69
N SER A 418 17.20 4.98 -14.72
CA SER A 418 18.46 4.39 -15.20
C SER A 418 18.21 3.55 -16.44
N ARG A 419 19.11 3.62 -17.44
CA ARG A 419 19.04 2.75 -18.63
C ARG A 419 19.24 1.29 -18.21
N LEU A 420 18.35 0.41 -18.70
CA LEU A 420 18.46 -1.04 -18.56
C LEU A 420 18.89 -1.70 -19.86
N SER A 421 18.26 -1.34 -20.99
CA SER A 421 18.59 -1.97 -22.27
C SER A 421 19.97 -1.50 -22.78
N PRO A 422 20.79 -2.41 -23.32
CA PRO A 422 22.07 -2.04 -23.91
C PRO A 422 21.85 -1.24 -25.21
N ARG A 423 22.78 -0.32 -25.54
CA ARG A 423 22.63 0.62 -26.66
C ARG A 423 22.40 -0.05 -28.02
N PHE A 424 22.89 -1.26 -28.22
CA PHE A 424 22.69 -1.99 -29.48
C PHE A 424 21.22 -2.36 -29.72
N ARG A 425 20.36 -2.36 -28.68
CA ARG A 425 18.91 -2.57 -28.81
C ARG A 425 18.18 -1.43 -29.49
N GLU A 426 18.80 -0.26 -29.62
CA GLU A 426 18.20 0.87 -30.34
C GLU A 426 18.18 0.63 -31.87
N ASP A 427 18.81 -0.44 -32.36
CA ASP A 427 18.79 -0.87 -33.76
C ASP A 427 18.71 -2.40 -33.91
N ASN A 428 17.51 -2.87 -34.22
CA ASN A 428 17.22 -4.26 -34.58
C ASN A 428 17.05 -4.46 -36.11
N SER A 429 17.54 -3.54 -36.95
CA SER A 429 17.33 -3.62 -38.41
C SER A 429 18.09 -4.71 -39.14
N ARG A 430 19.17 -5.19 -38.55
CA ARG A 430 19.94 -6.30 -39.10
C ARG A 430 19.37 -7.65 -38.70
N GLY A 431 19.13 -7.84 -37.41
CA GLY A 431 18.63 -9.11 -36.86
C GLY A 431 17.16 -9.35 -37.17
N ARG A 432 16.36 -8.28 -37.18
CA ARG A 432 14.91 -8.32 -37.40
C ARG A 432 14.19 -9.30 -36.48
N PHE A 433 14.67 -9.39 -35.24
CA PHE A 433 14.07 -10.26 -34.24
C PHE A 433 12.66 -9.78 -33.88
N GLU A 434 11.71 -10.71 -33.86
CA GLU A 434 10.31 -10.51 -33.45
C GLU A 434 10.12 -10.86 -31.96
N HIS A 435 11.05 -11.67 -31.43
CA HIS A 435 11.13 -12.10 -30.03
C HIS A 435 12.50 -11.75 -29.47
N ILE A 436 12.54 -10.94 -28.43
CA ILE A 436 13.78 -10.36 -27.90
C ILE A 436 13.83 -10.60 -26.39
N LEU A 437 15.02 -10.94 -25.89
CA LEU A 437 15.30 -11.15 -24.46
C LEU A 437 16.41 -10.19 -24.02
N ASP A 438 16.16 -9.44 -22.95
CA ASP A 438 17.20 -8.77 -22.18
C ASP A 438 17.29 -9.44 -20.80
N THR A 439 18.49 -9.88 -20.42
CA THR A 439 18.80 -10.38 -19.08
C THR A 439 19.60 -9.33 -18.30
N TYR A 440 19.45 -9.34 -16.98
CA TYR A 440 20.06 -8.35 -16.10
C TYR A 440 20.93 -9.02 -15.03
N ASP A 441 22.23 -8.77 -15.10
CA ASP A 441 23.21 -9.20 -14.10
C ASP A 441 24.13 -8.02 -13.71
N PRO A 442 24.09 -7.53 -12.45
CA PRO A 442 23.20 -7.98 -11.38
C PRO A 442 21.74 -7.57 -11.62
N SER A 443 20.78 -8.33 -11.10
CA SER A 443 19.35 -8.00 -11.26
C SER A 443 18.96 -6.75 -10.46
N PRO A 444 18.58 -5.64 -11.12
CA PRO A 444 18.28 -4.38 -10.46
C PRO A 444 16.96 -4.46 -9.67
N LYS A 445 16.93 -3.80 -8.51
CA LYS A 445 15.68 -3.57 -7.77
C LYS A 445 14.87 -2.47 -8.47
N LEU A 446 13.69 -2.81 -8.94
CA LEU A 446 12.85 -1.93 -9.76
C LEU A 446 11.40 -1.97 -9.30
N ARG A 447 10.72 -0.82 -9.44
CA ARG A 447 9.28 -0.64 -9.28
C ARG A 447 8.64 -0.15 -10.57
N PHE A 448 9.34 0.71 -11.30
CA PHE A 448 8.86 1.31 -12.53
C PHE A 448 9.75 0.93 -13.71
N LEU A 449 9.13 0.75 -14.88
CA LEU A 449 9.80 0.66 -16.17
C LEU A 449 9.32 1.78 -17.10
N GLU A 450 10.21 2.22 -17.99
CA GLU A 450 9.88 3.10 -19.10
C GLU A 450 10.38 2.43 -20.38
N ILE A 451 9.47 2.16 -21.31
CA ILE A 451 9.72 1.42 -22.55
C ILE A 451 9.40 2.35 -23.71
N SER A 452 10.34 2.48 -24.66
CA SER A 452 10.15 3.29 -25.87
C SER A 452 10.59 2.50 -27.09
N ILE A 453 9.74 2.43 -28.12
CA ILE A 453 10.13 1.90 -29.43
C ILE A 453 10.89 2.98 -30.21
N ILE A 454 12.12 2.67 -30.63
CA ILE A 454 13.01 3.58 -31.34
C ILE A 454 13.11 3.16 -32.81
N SER A 455 13.12 4.14 -33.71
CA SER A 455 13.37 3.90 -35.13
C SER A 455 14.43 4.85 -35.67
N ALA A 456 15.37 4.29 -36.44
CA ALA A 456 16.31 5.06 -37.24
C ALA A 456 15.64 5.81 -38.40
N ASP A 457 14.44 5.38 -38.85
CA ASP A 457 13.65 6.10 -39.85
C ASP A 457 12.83 7.22 -39.20
N PRO A 458 13.18 8.50 -39.39
CA PRO A 458 12.48 9.61 -38.76
C PRO A 458 11.01 9.72 -39.19
N ARG A 459 10.61 9.15 -40.34
CA ARG A 459 9.22 9.18 -40.83
C ARG A 459 8.29 8.31 -39.99
N ARG A 460 8.83 7.37 -39.21
CA ARG A 460 8.04 6.48 -38.35
C ARG A 460 7.74 7.09 -36.98
N ARG A 461 8.59 7.99 -36.51
CA ARG A 461 8.51 8.58 -35.16
C ARG A 461 7.21 9.36 -34.97
N GLY A 462 6.49 9.03 -33.90
CA GLY A 462 5.22 9.66 -33.57
C GLY A 462 4.04 9.26 -34.47
N GLY A 463 4.21 8.33 -35.42
CA GLY A 463 3.13 7.86 -36.29
C GLY A 463 2.16 6.91 -35.57
N TYR A 464 0.86 7.02 -35.85
CA TYR A 464 -0.17 6.19 -35.24
C TYR A 464 -0.29 4.76 -35.80
N ASN A 465 0.45 4.43 -36.86
CA ASN A 465 0.36 3.13 -37.56
C ASN A 465 1.75 2.56 -37.92
N THR A 466 2.79 3.08 -37.28
CA THR A 466 4.20 2.85 -37.66
C THR A 466 4.97 2.02 -36.64
N GLY A 467 4.38 1.72 -35.47
CA GLY A 467 4.97 0.88 -34.45
C GLY A 467 4.74 -0.62 -34.68
N PRO A 468 5.42 -1.49 -33.91
CA PRO A 468 5.14 -2.92 -33.87
C PRO A 468 3.84 -3.22 -33.11
N ASN A 469 3.19 -4.32 -33.49
CA ASN A 469 2.12 -4.94 -32.71
C ASN A 469 2.78 -5.86 -31.68
N ILE A 470 2.91 -5.38 -30.45
CA ILE A 470 3.44 -6.14 -29.32
C ILE A 470 2.36 -7.09 -28.83
N ALA A 471 2.64 -8.39 -28.86
CA ALA A 471 1.78 -9.38 -28.25
C ALA A 471 2.01 -9.42 -26.74
N GLU A 472 3.28 -9.47 -26.31
CA GLU A 472 3.61 -9.61 -24.89
C GLU A 472 4.89 -8.87 -24.51
N TYR A 473 4.81 -8.16 -23.38
CA TYR A 473 5.92 -7.78 -22.53
C TYR A 473 5.92 -8.70 -21.32
N GLN A 474 6.90 -9.61 -21.23
CA GLN A 474 7.00 -10.57 -20.14
C GLN A 474 8.14 -10.14 -19.20
N LEU A 475 7.88 -10.19 -17.90
CA LEU A 475 8.78 -9.73 -16.85
C LEU A 475 9.06 -10.90 -15.90
N PHE A 476 10.33 -11.17 -15.62
CA PHE A 476 10.73 -12.32 -14.82
C PHE A 476 11.60 -11.91 -13.64
N SER A 477 11.32 -12.52 -12.50
CA SER A 477 12.08 -12.43 -11.26
C SER A 477 12.13 -13.83 -10.63
N THR A 478 13.19 -14.10 -9.87
CA THR A 478 13.38 -15.33 -9.10
C THR A 478 13.44 -14.97 -7.61
N GLY A 479 12.71 -15.73 -6.81
CA GLY A 479 12.52 -15.52 -5.39
C GLY A 479 11.34 -14.62 -5.06
N TYR A 480 11.26 -14.15 -3.82
CA TYR A 480 10.25 -13.21 -3.36
C TYR A 480 10.46 -11.80 -3.96
N PRO A 481 9.40 -10.98 -4.09
CA PRO A 481 9.54 -9.57 -4.46
C PRO A 481 10.31 -8.79 -3.38
N ALA A 482 11.09 -7.79 -3.81
CA ALA A 482 11.90 -6.96 -2.93
C ALA A 482 11.08 -6.09 -1.96
N GLN A 483 9.88 -5.70 -2.37
CA GLN A 483 8.94 -4.98 -1.51
C GLN A 483 7.51 -5.10 -2.05
N VAL A 484 6.57 -5.38 -1.16
CA VAL A 484 5.13 -5.28 -1.42
C VAL A 484 4.50 -4.29 -0.44
N VAL A 485 3.46 -3.59 -0.89
CA VAL A 485 2.76 -2.57 -0.10
C VAL A 485 1.27 -2.89 -0.13
N LEU A 486 0.68 -3.05 1.06
CA LEU A 486 -0.74 -3.26 1.26
C LEU A 486 -1.33 -2.00 1.88
N THR A 487 -2.44 -1.51 1.34
CA THR A 487 -3.15 -0.34 1.90
C THR A 487 -4.59 -0.71 2.18
N SER A 488 -5.07 -0.42 3.39
CA SER A 488 -6.46 -0.71 3.75
C SER A 488 -7.44 0.15 2.94
N ASP A 489 -8.68 -0.31 2.89
CA ASP A 489 -9.80 0.56 2.60
C ASP A 489 -9.89 1.72 3.62
N LEU A 490 -10.72 2.71 3.32
CA LEU A 490 -10.98 3.82 4.23
C LEU A 490 -11.79 3.32 5.43
N ILE A 491 -11.26 3.54 6.64
CA ILE A 491 -11.85 3.06 7.90
C ILE A 491 -12.61 4.22 8.54
N ALA A 492 -13.93 4.19 8.47
CA ALA A 492 -14.77 5.17 9.18
C ALA A 492 -14.82 4.84 10.67
N LEU A 493 -14.43 5.82 11.50
CA LEU A 493 -14.38 5.66 12.95
C LEU A 493 -15.78 5.85 13.56
N PRO A 494 -16.09 5.18 14.69
CA PRO A 494 -17.44 5.17 15.29
C PRO A 494 -17.81 6.49 16.00
N GLY A 495 -17.13 7.59 15.68
CA GLY A 495 -17.20 8.90 16.31
C GLY A 495 -15.80 9.45 16.60
N ALA A 496 -15.75 10.57 17.34
CA ALA A 496 -14.50 11.13 17.83
C ALA A 496 -13.78 10.12 18.74
N ARG A 497 -12.56 9.71 18.35
CA ARG A 497 -11.75 8.72 19.04
C ARG A 497 -10.29 9.14 19.10
N ASN A 498 -9.64 8.85 20.22
CA ASN A 498 -8.19 8.76 20.29
C ASN A 498 -7.76 7.32 20.03
N PHE A 499 -6.45 7.12 19.90
CA PHE A 499 -5.89 5.80 19.62
C PHE A 499 -5.00 5.36 20.79
N GLY A 500 -5.10 4.09 21.14
CA GLY A 500 -4.23 3.42 22.10
C GLY A 500 -3.14 2.63 21.38
N ALA A 501 -2.87 1.44 21.90
CA ALA A 501 -1.87 0.55 21.34
C ALA A 501 -2.26 0.02 19.94
N ILE A 502 -1.27 -0.14 19.07
CA ILE A 502 -1.34 -0.93 17.84
C ILE A 502 -0.67 -2.28 18.08
N THR A 503 -1.32 -3.38 17.68
CA THR A 503 -0.84 -4.75 17.84
C THR A 503 -0.95 -5.50 16.52
N TRP A 504 -0.03 -6.42 16.26
CA TRP A 504 -0.05 -7.25 15.06
C TRP A 504 0.64 -8.59 15.32
N GLU A 505 0.36 -9.56 14.46
CA GLU A 505 1.02 -10.86 14.43
C GLU A 505 1.68 -11.03 13.06
N ASP A 506 3.01 -11.14 13.06
CA ASP A 506 3.85 -11.30 11.88
C ASP A 506 4.90 -12.42 12.09
N GLU A 507 5.46 -12.90 10.98
CA GLU A 507 6.69 -13.67 10.96
C GLU A 507 7.73 -12.90 10.14
N THR A 508 8.85 -12.55 10.78
CA THR A 508 9.93 -11.77 10.15
C THR A 508 11.26 -12.55 10.22
N PRO A 509 11.53 -13.47 9.28
CA PRO A 509 12.83 -14.11 9.16
C PRO A 509 13.99 -13.10 9.02
N PRO A 510 15.24 -13.46 9.33
CA PRO A 510 16.39 -12.57 9.14
C PRO A 510 16.47 -11.97 7.74
N GLY A 511 16.73 -10.67 7.62
CA GLY A 511 16.78 -9.98 6.33
C GLY A 511 15.43 -9.51 5.80
N THR A 512 14.35 -9.72 6.55
CA THR A 512 12.99 -9.26 6.22
C THR A 512 12.48 -8.23 7.24
N THR A 513 11.54 -7.40 6.83
CA THR A 513 10.92 -6.36 7.66
C THR A 513 9.43 -6.24 7.33
N VAL A 514 8.59 -6.19 8.37
CA VAL A 514 7.21 -5.68 8.28
C VAL A 514 7.20 -4.26 8.85
N ALA A 515 6.74 -3.29 8.07
CA ALA A 515 6.59 -1.90 8.51
C ALA A 515 5.12 -1.48 8.44
N ILE A 516 4.53 -1.19 9.61
CA ILE A 516 3.13 -0.79 9.72
C ILE A 516 3.05 0.71 10.01
N ARG A 517 2.17 1.40 9.28
CA ARG A 517 1.91 2.84 9.45
C ARG A 517 0.42 3.12 9.46
N THR A 518 0.03 4.22 10.09
CA THR A 518 -1.33 4.74 10.03
C THR A 518 -1.36 6.16 9.50
N ARG A 519 -2.52 6.58 9.01
CA ARG A 519 -2.86 7.99 8.81
C ARG A 519 -4.33 8.23 9.08
N THR A 520 -4.71 9.47 9.36
CA THR A 520 -6.08 9.83 9.69
C THR A 520 -6.50 11.13 9.01
N GLY A 521 -7.79 11.34 8.82
CA GLY A 521 -8.31 12.56 8.19
C GLY A 521 -9.82 12.71 8.26
N ASP A 522 -10.30 13.89 7.86
CA ASP A 522 -11.73 14.26 7.95
C ASP A 522 -12.42 14.42 6.60
N LEU A 523 -11.64 14.61 5.53
CA LEU A 523 -12.17 14.95 4.21
C LEU A 523 -11.87 13.84 3.21
N LEU A 524 -12.91 13.35 2.55
CA LEU A 524 -12.78 12.49 1.38
C LEU A 524 -13.06 13.32 0.12
N GLY A 525 -12.27 13.08 -0.91
CA GLY A 525 -12.50 13.54 -2.27
C GLY A 525 -13.16 12.45 -3.08
N LYS A 526 -14.02 12.83 -4.01
CA LYS A 526 -14.72 11.91 -4.89
C LYS A 526 -14.04 11.87 -6.26
N VAL A 527 -13.47 10.74 -6.62
CA VAL A 527 -12.96 10.49 -7.97
C VAL A 527 -13.96 9.60 -8.69
N ILE A 528 -14.57 10.10 -9.77
CA ILE A 528 -15.47 9.29 -10.60
C ILE A 528 -14.68 8.87 -11.84
N ARG A 529 -14.48 7.56 -11.99
CA ARG A 529 -13.93 6.94 -13.19
C ARG A 529 -15.08 6.48 -14.06
N TYR A 530 -15.01 6.75 -15.35
CA TYR A 530 -16.08 6.42 -16.29
C TYR A 530 -15.61 5.32 -17.21
N PHE A 531 -16.40 4.27 -17.36
CA PHE A 531 -16.04 3.13 -18.21
C PHE A 531 -16.95 3.01 -19.42
N ASP A 532 -16.44 2.49 -20.53
CA ASP A 532 -17.29 2.03 -21.64
C ASP A 532 -17.87 0.62 -21.35
N LYS A 533 -18.77 0.14 -22.22
CA LYS A 533 -19.39 -1.19 -22.04
C LYS A 533 -18.41 -2.37 -22.06
N THR A 534 -17.17 -2.14 -22.51
CA THR A 534 -16.10 -3.13 -22.57
C THR A 534 -15.19 -3.06 -21.34
N GLY A 535 -15.44 -2.14 -20.41
CA GLY A 535 -14.67 -1.98 -19.19
C GLY A 535 -13.45 -1.08 -19.33
N ASN A 536 -13.29 -0.36 -20.45
CA ASN A 536 -12.18 0.59 -20.60
C ASN A 536 -12.52 1.91 -19.93
N GLU A 537 -11.59 2.45 -19.15
CA GLU A 537 -11.72 3.80 -18.58
C GLU A 537 -11.64 4.85 -19.69
N ILE A 538 -12.55 5.82 -19.66
CA ILE A 538 -12.69 6.90 -20.62
C ILE A 538 -12.99 8.21 -19.88
N THR A 539 -12.80 9.34 -20.56
CA THR A 539 -13.11 10.64 -19.97
C THR A 539 -14.62 10.82 -19.76
N TYR A 540 -15.01 11.66 -18.81
CA TYR A 540 -16.42 12.01 -18.59
C TYR A 540 -17.10 12.52 -19.87
N ASP A 541 -16.43 13.37 -20.64
CA ASP A 541 -16.99 13.91 -21.89
C ASP A 541 -17.20 12.82 -22.95
N ALA A 542 -16.28 11.86 -23.06
CA ALA A 542 -16.47 10.71 -23.94
C ALA A 542 -17.65 9.85 -23.44
N TRP A 543 -17.70 9.54 -22.14
CA TRP A 543 -18.74 8.74 -21.50
C TRP A 543 -20.13 9.38 -21.61
N LYS A 544 -20.23 10.70 -21.41
CA LYS A 544 -21.47 11.47 -21.50
C LYS A 544 -22.07 11.37 -22.90
N ASN A 545 -21.23 11.44 -23.93
CA ASN A 545 -21.62 11.45 -25.35
C ASN A 545 -21.77 10.05 -25.96
N LEU A 546 -21.39 8.98 -25.24
CA LEU A 546 -21.62 7.61 -25.67
C LEU A 546 -23.13 7.28 -25.73
N LEU A 547 -23.52 6.50 -26.75
CA LEU A 547 -24.86 5.91 -26.80
C LEU A 547 -25.09 5.08 -25.52
N ALA A 548 -26.29 5.15 -24.94
CA ALA A 548 -26.59 4.49 -23.65
C ALA A 548 -26.21 2.99 -23.60
N ARG A 549 -26.35 2.27 -24.73
CA ARG A 549 -25.96 0.85 -24.85
C ARG A 549 -24.44 0.58 -24.83
N LEU A 550 -23.62 1.62 -24.95
CA LEU A 550 -22.16 1.56 -24.99
C LEU A 550 -21.51 2.15 -23.73
N LYS A 551 -22.30 2.72 -22.82
CA LYS A 551 -21.81 3.22 -21.53
C LYS A 551 -21.59 2.04 -20.58
N GLY A 552 -20.42 1.99 -19.97
CA GLY A 552 -20.14 1.18 -18.79
C GLY A 552 -20.43 1.95 -17.51
N PRO A 553 -20.08 1.38 -16.34
CA PRO A 553 -20.31 2.02 -15.05
C PRO A 553 -19.54 3.34 -14.91
N ALA A 554 -20.05 4.21 -14.03
CA ALA A 554 -19.31 5.34 -13.51
C ALA A 554 -18.95 5.01 -12.06
N ASP A 555 -17.73 4.53 -11.83
CA ASP A 555 -17.29 4.10 -10.52
C ASP A 555 -16.81 5.29 -9.72
N THR A 556 -17.39 5.44 -8.54
CA THR A 556 -16.99 6.45 -7.58
C THR A 556 -16.00 5.83 -6.59
N THR A 557 -14.79 6.35 -6.55
CA THR A 557 -13.78 6.02 -5.54
C THR A 557 -13.56 7.23 -4.64
N PHE A 558 -13.58 7.01 -3.33
CA PHE A 558 -13.22 8.04 -2.36
C PHE A 558 -11.71 8.02 -2.12
N VAL A 559 -11.08 9.19 -2.14
CA VAL A 559 -9.64 9.36 -1.94
C VAL A 559 -9.37 10.38 -0.84
N SER A 560 -8.25 10.24 -0.14
CA SER A 560 -7.79 11.23 0.83
C SER A 560 -7.47 12.57 0.16
N THR A 561 -7.90 13.70 0.74
CA THR A 561 -7.59 15.07 0.25
C THR A 561 -6.75 15.86 1.27
N SER A 562 -6.72 17.20 1.19
CA SER A 562 -5.90 18.10 2.01
C SER A 562 -6.15 18.03 3.53
N GLY A 563 -7.21 17.35 3.98
CA GLY A 563 -7.55 17.16 5.39
C GLY A 563 -6.98 15.89 6.06
N TRP A 564 -6.01 15.22 5.44
CA TRP A 564 -5.39 14.00 5.98
C TRP A 564 -3.98 14.26 6.52
N SER A 565 -3.62 13.56 7.60
CA SER A 565 -2.25 13.52 8.07
C SER A 565 -1.35 12.82 7.04
N PRO A 566 -0.05 13.15 7.00
CA PRO A 566 0.94 12.26 6.42
C PRO A 566 0.87 10.88 7.08
N TRP A 567 1.44 9.87 6.41
CA TRP A 567 1.68 8.57 7.05
C TRP A 567 2.56 8.74 8.29
N SER A 568 2.22 8.03 9.35
CA SER A 568 3.05 7.94 10.55
C SER A 568 4.44 7.38 10.21
N ARG A 569 5.38 7.51 11.16
CA ARG A 569 6.56 6.64 11.14
C ARG A 569 6.10 5.19 11.32
N ALA A 570 6.93 4.25 10.85
CA ALA A 570 6.67 2.84 11.07
C ALA A 570 6.75 2.53 12.58
N TYR A 571 5.75 1.82 13.09
CA TYR A 571 5.79 1.29 14.46
C TYR A 571 6.91 0.26 14.59
N GLN A 572 7.57 0.23 15.73
CA GLN A 572 8.77 -0.58 15.96
C GLN A 572 8.43 -1.93 16.58
N GLN A 573 7.40 -2.00 17.42
CA GLN A 573 6.98 -3.23 18.08
C GLN A 573 5.46 -3.26 18.36
N PRO A 574 4.85 -4.46 18.42
CA PRO A 574 3.48 -4.60 18.89
C PRO A 574 3.33 -4.00 20.30
N GLY A 575 2.27 -3.21 20.50
CA GLY A 575 2.02 -2.45 21.73
C GLY A 575 2.37 -0.97 21.64
N ASP A 576 3.08 -0.53 20.59
CA ASP A 576 3.36 0.90 20.37
C ASP A 576 2.07 1.73 20.33
N ILE A 577 2.13 2.97 20.81
CA ILE A 577 0.98 3.88 20.75
C ILE A 577 0.86 4.48 19.34
N VAL A 578 -0.35 4.48 18.80
CA VAL A 578 -0.64 5.10 17.51
C VAL A 578 -0.37 6.61 17.55
N THR A 579 0.52 7.06 16.67
CA THR A 579 0.96 8.46 16.57
C THR A 579 0.19 9.32 15.57
N SER A 580 -0.72 8.73 14.78
CA SER A 580 -1.60 9.53 13.91
C SER A 580 -2.58 10.37 14.74
N PRO A 581 -2.94 11.59 14.28
CA PRO A 581 -3.84 12.47 15.03
C PRO A 581 -5.20 11.82 15.32
N GLY A 582 -5.62 11.83 16.59
CA GLY A 582 -6.95 11.43 17.04
C GLY A 582 -8.04 12.42 16.62
N LEU A 583 -9.27 12.14 17.05
CA LEU A 583 -10.48 12.95 16.82
C LEU A 583 -10.86 13.15 15.35
N ARG A 584 -10.32 12.32 14.46
CA ARG A 584 -10.63 12.33 13.03
C ARG A 584 -11.79 11.41 12.68
N LYS A 585 -12.39 11.62 11.51
CA LYS A 585 -13.48 10.77 10.99
C LYS A 585 -12.98 9.44 10.40
N PHE A 586 -11.82 9.46 9.75
CA PHE A 586 -11.31 8.32 9.00
C PHE A 586 -9.88 7.95 9.41
N MET A 587 -9.56 6.66 9.24
CA MET A 587 -8.23 6.08 9.40
C MET A 587 -7.88 5.22 8.18
N GLN A 588 -6.59 5.04 7.92
CA GLN A 588 -6.08 3.98 7.04
C GLN A 588 -4.81 3.34 7.61
N PHE A 589 -4.61 2.08 7.24
CA PHE A 589 -3.37 1.34 7.45
C PHE A 589 -2.56 1.22 6.16
N GLN A 590 -1.25 1.21 6.33
CA GLN A 590 -0.30 0.76 5.32
C GLN A 590 0.61 -0.27 5.97
N VAL A 591 0.77 -1.41 5.29
CA VAL A 591 1.75 -2.44 5.64
C VAL A 591 2.73 -2.53 4.47
N GLU A 592 4.01 -2.41 4.76
CA GLU A 592 5.07 -2.70 3.79
C GLU A 592 5.81 -3.95 4.24
N MET A 593 5.96 -4.94 3.36
CA MET A 593 6.82 -6.11 3.59
C MET A 593 8.03 -5.97 2.68
N ILE A 594 9.22 -5.95 3.28
CA ILE A 594 10.49 -5.67 2.60
C ILE A 594 11.43 -6.83 2.87
N THR A 595 12.18 -7.25 1.85
CA THR A 595 13.26 -8.21 2.03
C THR A 595 14.55 -7.76 1.35
N THR A 596 15.69 -8.11 1.95
CA THR A 596 17.02 -8.01 1.35
C THR A 596 17.55 -9.35 0.84
N ASP A 597 16.84 -10.44 1.14
CA ASP A 597 17.15 -11.81 0.74
C ASP A 597 15.98 -12.37 -0.08
N ARG A 598 16.22 -12.74 -1.33
CA ARG A 598 15.15 -13.19 -2.22
C ARG A 598 14.56 -14.54 -1.81
N GLU A 599 15.24 -15.28 -0.96
CA GLU A 599 14.78 -16.59 -0.46
C GLU A 599 14.00 -16.49 0.86
N ALA A 600 13.85 -15.28 1.41
CA ALA A 600 13.13 -15.03 2.65
C ALA A 600 12.06 -13.94 2.47
N ALA A 601 10.87 -14.18 3.01
CA ALA A 601 9.79 -13.20 3.05
C ALA A 601 9.21 -13.08 4.45
N ALA A 602 8.75 -11.87 4.75
CA ALA A 602 7.94 -11.63 5.93
C ALA A 602 6.48 -11.96 5.64
N SER A 603 5.71 -12.33 6.66
CA SER A 603 4.26 -12.51 6.56
C SER A 603 3.53 -11.78 7.67
N ILE A 604 2.26 -11.46 7.46
CA ILE A 604 1.39 -10.84 8.47
C ILE A 604 0.04 -11.56 8.51
N ARG A 605 -0.45 -11.84 9.71
CA ARG A 605 -1.73 -12.53 9.93
C ARG A 605 -2.80 -11.60 10.46
N SER A 606 -2.45 -10.72 11.39
CA SER A 606 -3.41 -9.85 12.04
C SER A 606 -2.84 -8.48 12.40
N LEU A 607 -3.74 -7.50 12.49
CA LEU A 607 -3.46 -6.11 12.86
C LEU A 607 -4.66 -5.55 13.64
N ALA A 608 -4.42 -4.83 14.73
CA ALA A 608 -5.45 -4.15 15.48
C ALA A 608 -4.97 -2.83 16.09
N VAL A 609 -5.86 -1.84 16.14
CA VAL A 609 -5.67 -0.59 16.87
C VAL A 609 -6.73 -0.46 17.93
N GLU A 610 -6.33 -0.10 19.15
CA GLU A 610 -7.23 0.28 20.22
C GLU A 610 -7.82 1.68 19.99
N LEU A 611 -9.14 1.80 20.17
CA LEU A 611 -9.87 3.06 20.13
C LEU A 611 -10.22 3.49 21.55
N LEU A 612 -9.76 4.69 21.91
CA LEU A 612 -9.98 5.31 23.20
C LEU A 612 -10.99 6.45 23.07
N ASN A 613 -11.78 6.66 24.13
CA ASN A 613 -12.56 7.89 24.22
C ASN A 613 -11.61 9.07 24.46
N PRO A 614 -11.89 10.24 23.86
CA PRO A 614 -11.06 11.40 24.10
C PRO A 614 -11.27 11.94 25.52
N VAL A 615 -10.21 12.40 26.17
CA VAL A 615 -10.33 13.00 27.51
C VAL A 615 -10.94 14.40 27.45
N ALA A 616 -10.80 15.09 26.30
CA ALA A 616 -11.44 16.35 25.94
C ALA A 616 -11.68 16.41 24.41
N GLU A 617 -12.66 17.19 23.95
CA GLU A 617 -12.88 17.45 22.52
C GLU A 617 -11.75 18.26 21.91
N ARG A 618 -11.36 19.36 22.56
CA ARG A 618 -10.17 20.15 22.22
C ARG A 618 -9.66 20.84 23.47
N ILE A 619 -8.39 21.21 23.44
CA ILE A 619 -7.78 22.04 24.47
C ILE A 619 -6.89 23.04 23.75
N ALA A 620 -7.25 24.32 23.85
CA ALA A 620 -6.44 25.41 23.35
C ALA A 620 -5.55 25.93 24.48
N ALA A 621 -4.28 26.22 24.20
CA ALA A 621 -3.37 26.81 25.17
C ALA A 621 -2.50 27.90 24.57
N GLU A 622 -2.15 28.87 25.40
CA GLU A 622 -1.26 29.96 25.04
C GLU A 622 -0.33 30.34 26.19
N LEU A 623 0.81 30.92 25.84
CA LEU A 623 1.91 31.26 26.74
C LEU A 623 2.06 32.77 26.90
N TRP A 624 2.29 33.24 28.12
CA TRP A 624 2.64 34.63 28.41
C TRP A 624 3.79 34.75 29.42
N PRO A 625 4.79 35.62 29.20
CA PRO A 625 5.07 36.33 27.94
C PRO A 625 5.59 35.37 26.86
N ALA A 626 5.33 35.68 25.59
CA ALA A 626 5.84 34.89 24.46
C ALA A 626 7.27 35.27 24.03
N SER A 627 7.94 36.15 24.78
CA SER A 627 9.32 36.58 24.55
C SER A 627 10.04 36.85 25.86
N VAL A 628 11.34 36.61 25.88
CA VAL A 628 12.24 36.94 27.00
C VAL A 628 13.06 38.19 26.71
N GLU A 629 13.42 38.96 27.73
CA GLU A 629 14.32 40.11 27.57
C GLU A 629 15.79 39.67 27.55
N VAL A 630 16.14 38.66 28.34
CA VAL A 630 17.52 38.19 28.48
C VAL A 630 17.61 36.67 28.32
N SER A 631 18.33 36.25 27.27
CA SER A 631 18.59 34.83 26.99
C SER A 631 19.36 34.15 28.13
N GLY A 632 18.92 32.95 28.53
CA GLY A 632 19.58 32.11 29.53
C GLY A 632 19.35 32.51 30.99
N VAL A 633 18.67 33.63 31.25
CA VAL A 633 18.22 34.01 32.61
C VAL A 633 16.93 33.25 32.92
N ARG A 634 16.74 32.86 34.18
CA ARG A 634 15.45 32.31 34.61
C ARG A 634 14.40 33.39 34.55
N GLU A 635 13.42 33.19 33.68
CA GLU A 635 12.22 34.01 33.61
C GLU A 635 11.01 33.20 34.12
N THR A 636 9.87 33.87 34.24
CA THR A 636 8.61 33.26 34.67
C THR A 636 7.61 33.36 33.53
N PHE A 637 6.89 32.27 33.29
CA PHE A 637 5.87 32.18 32.26
C PHE A 637 4.59 31.61 32.84
N ASP A 638 3.46 32.07 32.32
CA ASP A 638 2.13 31.54 32.58
C ASP A 638 1.63 30.85 31.30
N VAL A 639 1.26 29.58 31.40
CA VAL A 639 0.58 28.84 30.33
C VAL A 639 -0.88 28.70 30.70
N PHE A 640 -1.78 29.29 29.91
CA PHE A 640 -3.22 29.19 30.08
C PHE A 640 -3.75 28.11 29.15
N ALA A 641 -4.70 27.31 29.61
CA ALA A 641 -5.30 26.25 28.82
C ALA A 641 -6.81 26.14 29.05
N GLN A 642 -7.59 26.19 27.97
CA GLN A 642 -9.04 26.12 27.96
C GLN A 642 -9.51 24.80 27.32
N PRO A 643 -10.01 23.84 28.11
CA PRO A 643 -10.56 22.60 27.60
C PRO A 643 -12.04 22.74 27.22
N TYR A 644 -12.44 21.99 26.18
CA TYR A 644 -13.82 21.73 25.79
C TYR A 644 -14.07 20.21 25.77
N PHE A 645 -15.25 19.77 26.19
CA PHE A 645 -15.57 18.36 26.38
C PHE A 645 -16.79 17.95 25.57
N ILE A 646 -16.85 16.68 25.17
CA ILE A 646 -18.00 16.06 24.49
C ILE A 646 -18.98 15.56 25.55
N GLU A 647 -20.20 16.12 25.60
CA GLU A 647 -21.29 15.65 26.48
C GLU A 647 -22.12 14.54 25.82
N SER A 648 -22.35 14.68 24.51
CA SER A 648 -23.15 13.79 23.66
C SER A 648 -22.52 13.68 22.26
N PRO A 649 -22.55 12.50 21.60
CA PRO A 649 -23.21 11.26 22.03
C PRO A 649 -22.45 10.53 23.14
N ALA A 650 -23.17 9.74 23.95
CA ALA A 650 -22.59 9.01 25.09
C ALA A 650 -21.42 8.08 24.69
N ALA A 651 -21.46 7.54 23.46
CA ALA A 651 -20.41 6.69 22.91
C ALA A 651 -19.07 7.41 22.70
N SER A 652 -19.05 8.74 22.63
CA SER A 652 -17.84 9.56 22.45
C SER A 652 -17.67 10.58 23.58
N ARG A 653 -18.42 10.41 24.68
CA ARG A 653 -18.39 11.34 25.80
C ARG A 653 -16.98 11.43 26.37
N SER A 654 -16.54 12.64 26.61
CA SER A 654 -15.22 12.87 27.20
C SER A 654 -15.18 12.40 28.65
N SER A 655 -14.13 11.69 29.02
CA SER A 655 -13.93 11.21 30.40
C SER A 655 -13.46 12.32 31.34
N GLY A 656 -12.92 13.43 30.83
CA GLY A 656 -12.18 14.39 31.63
C GLY A 656 -10.74 13.95 31.83
N PHE A 657 -9.90 14.83 32.37
CA PHE A 657 -8.50 14.52 32.66
C PHE A 657 -8.11 15.03 34.05
N ASN A 658 -7.22 14.32 34.72
CA ASN A 658 -6.66 14.70 36.02
C ASN A 658 -5.14 14.80 35.99
N GLU A 659 -4.49 14.46 34.88
CA GLU A 659 -3.05 14.65 34.73
C GLU A 659 -2.71 15.62 33.62
N ILE A 660 -1.67 16.42 33.87
CA ILE A 660 -1.13 17.42 32.96
C ILE A 660 0.38 17.24 32.90
N LEU A 661 0.90 16.99 31.70
CA LEU A 661 2.33 16.91 31.42
C LEU A 661 2.72 18.07 30.50
N LEU A 662 3.71 18.84 30.93
CA LEU A 662 4.33 19.91 30.15
C LEU A 662 5.80 19.57 29.94
N THR A 663 6.27 19.68 28.71
CA THR A 663 7.67 19.47 28.35
C THR A 663 8.22 20.68 27.59
N MET A 664 9.47 21.01 27.89
CA MET A 664 10.24 22.09 27.29
C MET A 664 11.66 21.59 26.99
N PRO A 665 11.85 20.76 25.94
CA PRO A 665 13.08 19.99 25.72
C PRO A 665 14.38 20.81 25.60
N ALA A 666 14.28 22.10 25.26
CA ALA A 666 15.42 23.00 25.13
C ALA A 666 15.79 23.74 26.43
N SER A 667 15.11 23.45 27.54
CA SER A 667 15.37 24.05 28.85
C SER A 667 15.85 23.00 29.84
N GLU A 668 16.81 23.39 30.67
CA GLU A 668 17.25 22.61 31.83
C GLU A 668 16.89 23.39 33.09
N LYS A 669 16.23 22.73 34.06
CA LYS A 669 15.71 23.30 35.33
C LYS A 669 14.37 24.02 35.20
N LEU A 670 13.45 23.41 34.46
CA LEU A 670 12.04 23.78 34.48
C LEU A 670 11.45 23.57 35.88
N GLU A 671 10.73 24.55 36.41
CA GLU A 671 10.13 24.48 37.75
C GLU A 671 8.70 25.03 37.75
N LEU A 672 7.75 24.27 38.30
CA LEU A 672 6.41 24.76 38.53
C LEU A 672 6.36 25.64 39.80
N LEU A 673 5.84 26.86 39.68
CA LEU A 673 5.67 27.82 40.77
C LEU A 673 4.24 27.82 41.32
N GLU A 674 3.24 27.85 40.43
CA GLU A 674 1.82 27.86 40.80
C GLU A 674 1.02 27.05 39.76
N LEU A 675 -0.01 26.34 40.22
CA LEU A 675 -1.07 25.80 39.37
C LEU A 675 -2.36 26.54 39.74
N GLY A 676 -3.02 27.15 38.75
CA GLY A 676 -4.32 27.77 38.92
C GLY A 676 -5.42 26.99 38.22
N ILE A 677 -6.60 26.91 38.84
CA ILE A 677 -7.81 26.36 38.23
C ILE A 677 -8.94 27.37 38.42
N SER A 678 -9.58 27.78 37.32
CA SER A 678 -10.71 28.71 37.35
C SER A 678 -11.91 28.14 38.13
N GLY A 679 -12.67 29.03 38.76
CA GLY A 679 -13.88 28.65 39.50
C GLY A 679 -15.01 28.18 38.57
N PRO A 680 -16.00 27.44 39.08
CA PRO A 680 -17.09 26.91 38.26
C PRO A 680 -18.05 27.97 37.67
N ASP A 681 -18.03 29.21 38.21
CA ASP A 681 -18.94 30.31 37.85
C ASP A 681 -18.30 31.38 36.94
N ASP A 682 -17.08 31.16 36.43
CA ASP A 682 -16.24 32.13 35.69
C ASP A 682 -16.73 32.42 34.24
N SER A 683 -18.03 32.26 33.99
CA SER A 683 -18.67 32.43 32.67
C SER A 683 -19.28 33.81 32.43
N THR A 684 -19.07 34.77 33.34
CA THR A 684 -19.62 36.13 33.25
C THR A 684 -18.50 37.17 33.20
N GLU A 685 -18.66 38.19 32.32
CA GLU A 685 -17.77 39.33 32.01
C GLU A 685 -17.29 40.21 33.21
N LEU A 686 -17.45 39.77 34.46
CA LEU A 686 -17.03 40.47 35.66
C LEU A 686 -16.13 39.56 36.50
N ALA A 687 -14.84 39.59 36.17
CA ALA A 687 -13.76 38.95 36.90
C ALA A 687 -13.68 39.47 38.35
N GLU A 688 -14.22 38.72 39.31
CA GLU A 688 -13.85 38.83 40.73
C GLU A 688 -14.26 37.60 41.58
N VAL A 689 -14.34 36.39 40.98
CA VAL A 689 -14.42 35.13 41.74
C VAL A 689 -13.13 34.33 41.51
N GLY A 690 -12.31 34.24 42.55
CA GLY A 690 -10.89 33.90 42.46
C GLY A 690 -10.55 32.53 41.89
N GLU A 691 -9.55 32.52 41.00
CA GLU A 691 -8.79 31.33 40.62
C GLU A 691 -8.36 30.55 41.87
N LYS A 692 -8.58 29.23 41.86
CA LYS A 692 -8.07 28.33 42.89
C LYS A 692 -6.59 28.07 42.61
N VAL A 693 -5.73 28.70 43.39
CA VAL A 693 -4.26 28.60 43.23
C VAL A 693 -3.65 27.59 44.19
N PHE A 694 -3.04 26.57 43.63
CA PHE A 694 -2.21 25.58 44.29
C PHE A 694 -0.75 26.06 44.30
N ARG A 695 -0.12 26.03 45.48
CA ARG A 695 1.29 26.42 45.69
C ARG A 695 2.07 25.29 46.34
N PRO A 696 3.41 25.25 46.22
CA PRO A 696 4.24 24.25 46.90
C PRO A 696 3.90 24.16 48.39
N GLY A 697 3.51 22.97 48.84
CA GLY A 697 3.21 22.66 50.24
C GLY A 697 4.46 22.37 51.06
N THR A 698 4.26 21.95 52.32
CA THR A 698 5.35 21.54 53.21
C THR A 698 5.98 20.21 52.80
N ASP A 699 5.19 19.32 52.19
CA ASP A 699 5.65 18.03 51.69
C ASP A 699 6.18 18.17 50.26
N ARG A 700 7.37 17.62 50.02
CA ARG A 700 8.01 17.70 48.71
C ARG A 700 7.16 16.97 47.67
N GLY A 701 6.82 17.67 46.58
CA GLY A 701 6.01 17.10 45.50
C GLY A 701 4.50 17.23 45.73
N VAL A 702 4.06 17.99 46.73
CA VAL A 702 2.63 18.27 46.95
C VAL A 702 2.40 19.77 46.81
N PHE A 703 1.39 20.14 46.03
CA PHE A 703 0.90 21.50 45.91
C PHE A 703 -0.45 21.59 46.63
N THR A 704 -0.68 22.66 47.41
CA THR A 704 -1.87 22.81 48.25
C THR A 704 -2.56 24.14 47.95
N ALA A 705 -3.89 24.10 47.83
CA ALA A 705 -4.74 25.28 47.67
C ALA A 705 -5.23 25.82 49.02
N SER A 706 -5.86 27.01 49.02
CA SER A 706 -6.36 27.67 50.23
C SER A 706 -7.45 26.88 50.98
N ASP A 707 -8.18 26.01 50.27
CA ASP A 707 -9.22 25.13 50.80
C ASP A 707 -8.71 23.73 51.20
N GLN A 708 -7.38 23.56 51.28
CA GLN A 708 -6.68 22.31 51.65
C GLN A 708 -6.75 21.17 50.61
N THR A 709 -7.34 21.37 49.43
CA THR A 709 -7.18 20.35 48.36
C THR A 709 -5.75 20.33 47.84
N GLN A 710 -5.32 19.17 47.35
CA GLN A 710 -3.95 18.94 46.93
C GLN A 710 -3.86 18.61 45.43
N ALA A 711 -2.68 18.86 44.88
CA ALA A 711 -2.25 18.37 43.59
C ALA A 711 -0.87 17.75 43.76
N ALA A 712 -0.68 16.54 43.25
CA ALA A 712 0.59 15.85 43.30
C ALA A 712 1.47 16.27 42.12
N LEU A 713 2.73 16.55 42.39
CA LEU A 713 3.75 16.87 41.41
C LEU A 713 4.64 15.64 41.22
N LEU A 714 4.36 14.91 40.15
CA LEU A 714 4.98 13.63 39.81
C LEU A 714 6.37 13.82 39.18
N ALA A 715 6.56 14.91 38.43
CA ALA A 715 7.87 15.33 37.92
C ALA A 715 7.99 16.85 37.98
N ASN A 716 9.16 17.33 38.40
CA ASN A 716 9.50 18.75 38.47
C ASN A 716 11.02 18.93 38.41
N GLY A 717 11.52 19.52 37.34
CA GLY A 717 12.94 19.65 37.07
C GLY A 717 13.33 19.05 35.72
N GLY A 718 14.57 19.32 35.29
CA GLY A 718 15.01 18.94 33.94
C GLY A 718 14.25 19.75 32.90
N ASP A 719 13.59 19.04 31.97
CA ASP A 719 12.83 19.60 30.85
C ASP A 719 11.30 19.37 30.97
N SER A 720 10.79 18.85 32.10
CA SER A 720 9.38 18.48 32.24
C SER A 720 8.75 18.83 33.59
N ILE A 721 7.45 19.12 33.55
CA ILE A 721 6.55 19.28 34.70
C ILE A 721 5.40 18.30 34.53
N TRP A 722 5.12 17.48 35.53
CA TRP A 722 4.00 16.55 35.51
C TRP A 722 3.19 16.67 36.79
N VAL A 723 1.93 17.09 36.64
CA VAL A 723 0.99 17.33 37.73
C VAL A 723 -0.18 16.36 37.65
N ARG A 724 -0.66 15.91 38.81
CA ARG A 724 -1.89 15.15 38.99
C ARG A 724 -2.81 15.86 39.98
N LEU A 725 -4.07 15.98 39.59
CA LEU A 725 -5.19 16.50 40.38
C LEU A 725 -5.93 15.34 41.05
N ASP A 726 -6.52 15.60 42.22
CA ASP A 726 -7.37 14.62 42.90
C ASP A 726 -8.66 14.36 42.11
N ASP A 727 -9.26 15.41 41.57
CA ASP A 727 -10.47 15.36 40.75
C ASP A 727 -10.17 15.62 39.27
N ALA A 728 -10.86 14.91 38.37
CA ALA A 728 -10.74 15.14 36.94
C ALA A 728 -11.46 16.43 36.52
N LEU A 729 -10.76 17.27 35.75
CA LEU A 729 -11.37 18.39 35.05
C LEU A 729 -12.29 17.87 33.95
N ASN A 730 -13.52 18.40 33.92
CA ASN A 730 -14.55 18.00 32.98
C ASN A 730 -15.46 19.20 32.64
N ILE A 731 -16.47 18.96 31.82
CA ILE A 731 -17.47 19.94 31.41
C ILE A 731 -18.11 20.61 32.63
N LEU A 732 -18.20 21.94 32.59
CA LEU A 732 -18.83 22.71 33.65
C LEU A 732 -20.35 22.47 33.63
N PRO A 733 -20.97 22.03 34.74
CA PRO A 733 -22.40 21.74 34.77
C PRO A 733 -23.29 22.93 34.35
N ALA A 734 -22.89 24.14 34.71
CA ALA A 734 -23.64 25.37 34.45
C ALA A 734 -23.29 26.07 33.11
N ALA A 735 -22.27 25.61 32.38
CA ALA A 735 -21.81 26.30 31.18
C ALA A 735 -22.76 26.14 29.98
N SER A 736 -22.76 27.13 29.09
CA SER A 736 -23.48 27.04 27.81
C SER A 736 -22.93 25.89 26.96
N ARG A 737 -23.85 25.14 26.33
CA ARG A 737 -23.51 24.07 25.40
C ARG A 737 -23.52 24.58 23.97
N THR A 738 -22.63 24.03 23.16
CA THR A 738 -22.60 24.17 21.72
C THR A 738 -23.22 22.92 21.09
N TYR A 739 -24.34 23.11 20.38
CA TYR A 739 -25.09 22.02 19.76
C TYR A 739 -24.75 21.95 18.27
N ASN A 740 -24.00 20.94 17.82
CA ASN A 740 -23.59 20.84 16.42
C ASN A 740 -24.58 20.01 15.59
N ARG A 741 -24.90 20.46 14.37
CA ARG A 741 -25.59 19.69 13.34
C ARG A 741 -24.57 19.06 12.40
N ILE A 742 -24.74 17.79 12.06
CA ILE A 742 -24.00 17.12 10.99
C ILE A 742 -24.52 17.65 9.66
N THR A 743 -23.59 18.10 8.82
CA THR A 743 -23.84 18.59 7.45
C THR A 743 -23.19 17.62 6.48
N LEU A 744 -23.80 17.45 5.30
CA LEU A 744 -23.32 16.56 4.24
C LEU A 744 -22.67 17.34 3.08
N GLU A 745 -22.03 16.61 2.17
CA GLU A 745 -21.53 17.17 0.91
C GLU A 745 -22.65 17.91 0.16
N GLY A 746 -22.34 19.09 -0.38
CA GLY A 746 -23.29 19.89 -1.15
C GLY A 746 -24.24 20.74 -0.30
N GLU A 747 -24.29 20.56 1.02
CA GLU A 747 -25.02 21.49 1.89
C GLU A 747 -24.35 22.86 1.97
N GLU A 748 -25.17 23.88 2.20
CA GLU A 748 -24.74 25.26 2.36
C GLU A 748 -24.44 25.59 3.83
N VAL A 749 -23.30 26.22 4.09
CA VAL A 749 -22.91 26.65 5.45
C VAL A 749 -22.47 28.12 5.49
N PRO A 750 -22.85 28.89 6.53
CA PRO A 750 -22.53 30.31 6.68
C PRO A 750 -21.15 30.58 7.30
N VAL A 751 -20.19 29.67 7.14
CA VAL A 751 -18.84 29.78 7.72
C VAL A 751 -17.76 29.51 6.69
N THR A 752 -16.56 30.03 6.93
CA THR A 752 -15.34 29.76 6.16
C THR A 752 -14.91 28.29 6.30
N GLN A 753 -13.83 27.90 5.62
CA GLN A 753 -13.22 26.58 5.82
C GLN A 753 -12.73 26.39 7.26
N ASP A 754 -12.30 27.47 7.91
CA ASP A 754 -11.81 27.50 9.29
C ASP A 754 -12.94 27.65 10.33
N GLY A 755 -14.20 27.61 9.90
CA GLY A 755 -15.37 27.69 10.79
C GLY A 755 -15.73 29.11 11.28
N LEU A 756 -15.08 30.15 10.76
CA LEU A 756 -15.42 31.56 11.07
C LEU A 756 -16.66 32.02 10.29
N PRO A 757 -17.48 32.95 10.79
CA PRO A 757 -18.60 33.50 10.03
C PRO A 757 -18.20 34.02 8.65
N LEU A 758 -18.91 33.60 7.60
CA LEU A 758 -18.58 33.96 6.23
C LEU A 758 -19.04 35.39 5.93
N THR A 759 -18.08 36.29 5.73
CA THR A 759 -18.35 37.69 5.36
C THR A 759 -18.51 37.86 3.85
N GLY A 760 -19.11 38.96 3.40
CA GLY A 760 -19.25 39.24 1.96
C GLY A 760 -17.92 39.34 1.22
N ALA A 761 -16.86 39.82 1.89
CA ALA A 761 -15.51 39.86 1.33
C ALA A 761 -14.91 38.45 1.16
N ALA A 762 -15.02 37.60 2.19
CA ALA A 762 -14.55 36.21 2.15
C ALA A 762 -15.36 35.35 1.17
N TYR A 763 -16.66 35.60 1.05
CA TYR A 763 -17.50 34.96 0.03
C TYR A 763 -17.04 35.32 -1.39
N GLY A 764 -16.61 36.57 -1.62
CA GLY A 764 -16.09 37.02 -2.91
C GLY A 764 -14.77 36.36 -3.35
N THR A 765 -14.01 35.76 -2.42
CA THR A 765 -12.77 35.03 -2.71
C THR A 765 -12.98 33.54 -2.98
N LEU A 766 -14.19 33.00 -2.74
CA LEU A 766 -14.51 31.61 -3.05
C LEU A 766 -14.57 31.40 -4.57
N ASP A 767 -14.23 30.18 -4.99
CA ASP A 767 -14.43 29.74 -6.37
C ASP A 767 -15.93 29.71 -6.71
N GLU A 768 -16.29 29.92 -7.98
CA GLU A 768 -17.70 30.07 -8.40
C GLU A 768 -18.57 28.87 -8.02
N ASP A 769 -17.98 27.67 -8.01
CA ASP A 769 -18.63 26.40 -7.72
C ASP A 769 -18.71 26.08 -6.21
N GLU A 770 -18.08 26.88 -5.35
CA GLU A 770 -18.18 26.84 -3.89
C GLU A 770 -19.11 27.92 -3.32
N ARG A 771 -19.50 28.91 -4.13
CA ARG A 771 -20.43 29.98 -3.73
C ARG A 771 -21.86 29.45 -3.60
N GLY A 772 -22.40 29.50 -2.38
CA GLY A 772 -23.78 29.14 -2.07
C GLY A 772 -24.72 30.34 -2.06
N ALA A 773 -25.90 30.20 -1.45
CA ALA A 773 -26.88 31.27 -1.37
C ALA A 773 -26.37 32.50 -0.58
N ILE A 774 -26.86 33.69 -0.98
CA ILE A 774 -26.85 34.91 -0.16
C ILE A 774 -28.27 35.13 0.32
N ARG A 775 -28.47 35.18 1.64
CA ARG A 775 -29.81 35.30 2.25
C ARG A 775 -29.96 36.62 2.99
N TYR A 776 -31.07 37.28 2.75
CA TYR A 776 -31.38 38.61 3.29
C TYR A 776 -32.50 38.48 4.33
N PHE A 777 -32.33 39.10 5.49
CA PHE A 777 -33.31 38.99 6.58
C PHE A 777 -33.88 40.34 6.94
N ARG A 778 -35.20 40.43 7.07
CA ARG A 778 -35.87 41.57 7.73
C ARG A 778 -35.85 41.35 9.24
N ARG A 779 -35.59 42.41 10.00
CA ARG A 779 -35.72 42.46 11.46
C ARG A 779 -37.07 43.04 11.85
N ASN A 780 -37.86 42.25 12.59
CA ASN A 780 -39.12 42.65 13.20
C ASN A 780 -39.01 42.48 14.72
N GLY A 781 -38.52 43.49 15.43
CA GLY A 781 -38.12 43.34 16.84
C GLY A 781 -36.97 42.33 16.97
N ASP A 782 -37.14 41.30 17.82
CA ASP A 782 -36.16 40.22 18.02
C ASP A 782 -36.28 39.07 17.00
N GLN A 783 -37.26 39.12 16.09
CA GLN A 783 -37.46 38.08 15.09
C GLN A 783 -36.85 38.45 13.74
N LEU A 784 -36.22 37.46 13.09
CA LEU A 784 -35.71 37.56 11.73
C LEU A 784 -36.60 36.76 10.77
N SER A 785 -36.95 37.36 9.64
CA SER A 785 -37.66 36.68 8.55
C SER A 785 -36.91 36.85 7.24
N GLU A 786 -36.62 35.74 6.54
CA GLU A 786 -35.97 35.77 5.24
C GLU A 786 -36.85 36.47 4.18
N ILE A 787 -36.24 37.34 3.39
CA ILE A 787 -36.87 38.10 2.29
C ILE A 787 -35.93 38.13 1.08
N ASP A 788 -36.45 38.50 -0.10
CA ASP A 788 -35.61 38.66 -1.29
C ASP A 788 -34.74 39.92 -1.23
N GLN A 789 -33.69 39.96 -2.05
CA GLN A 789 -32.73 41.06 -2.09
C GLN A 789 -33.38 42.42 -2.41
N THR A 790 -34.36 42.43 -3.33
CA THR A 790 -35.02 43.67 -3.77
C THR A 790 -35.85 44.25 -2.63
N SER A 791 -36.67 43.41 -1.99
CA SER A 791 -37.45 43.76 -0.80
C SER A 791 -36.54 44.25 0.34
N TYR A 792 -35.36 43.66 0.52
CA TYR A 792 -34.40 44.06 1.56
C TYR A 792 -33.80 45.45 1.31
N GLN A 793 -33.46 45.75 0.05
CA GLN A 793 -32.90 47.06 -0.34
C GLN A 793 -33.90 48.21 -0.13
N ASP A 794 -35.19 47.92 -0.23
CA ASP A 794 -36.27 48.88 -0.02
C ASP A 794 -36.66 49.08 1.46
N LEU A 795 -36.11 48.27 2.38
CA LEU A 795 -36.37 48.41 3.82
C LEU A 795 -35.63 49.62 4.42
N PRO A 796 -36.26 50.32 5.39
CA PRO A 796 -35.53 51.24 6.26
C PRO A 796 -34.39 50.51 6.98
N GLY A 797 -33.25 51.18 7.20
CA GLY A 797 -32.06 50.55 7.81
C GLY A 797 -32.31 49.93 9.20
N GLU A 798 -33.31 50.39 9.94
CA GLU A 798 -33.72 49.84 11.24
C GLU A 798 -34.43 48.48 11.13
N GLU A 799 -35.05 48.21 9.98
CA GLU A 799 -35.73 46.94 9.65
C GLU A 799 -34.85 45.99 8.84
N GLN A 800 -33.69 46.45 8.36
CA GLN A 800 -32.69 45.61 7.71
C GLN A 800 -32.00 44.72 8.76
N GLY A 801 -32.29 43.43 8.72
CA GLY A 801 -31.60 42.40 9.50
C GLY A 801 -30.25 42.01 8.87
N PRO A 802 -29.60 40.94 9.34
CA PRO A 802 -28.31 40.52 8.81
C PRO A 802 -28.43 40.00 7.37
N VAL A 803 -27.37 40.17 6.57
CA VAL A 803 -27.15 39.43 5.32
C VAL A 803 -26.21 38.27 5.62
N ARG A 804 -26.60 37.05 5.25
CA ARG A 804 -25.80 35.84 5.48
C ARG A 804 -25.30 35.27 4.15
N TYR A 805 -24.01 34.97 4.09
CA TYR A 805 -23.36 34.37 2.94
C TYR A 805 -23.12 32.90 3.23
N PHE A 806 -23.40 32.02 2.28
CA PHE A 806 -23.19 30.59 2.43
C PHE A 806 -22.17 30.06 1.42
N ARG A 807 -21.40 29.05 1.80
CA ARG A 807 -20.58 28.26 0.88
C ARG A 807 -21.10 26.83 0.80
N ILE A 808 -20.92 26.21 -0.36
CA ILE A 808 -21.26 24.81 -0.61
C ILE A 808 -20.13 23.94 -0.05
N LEU A 809 -20.46 22.99 0.83
CA LEU A 809 -19.48 22.05 1.36
C LEU A 809 -18.98 21.08 0.28
N ARG A 810 -17.65 20.92 0.21
CA ARG A 810 -16.95 19.92 -0.61
C ARG A 810 -16.49 18.75 0.27
N GLY A 811 -16.66 17.51 -0.20
CA GLY A 811 -16.36 16.28 0.55
C GLY A 811 -17.43 15.91 1.57
N ASP A 812 -17.19 14.88 2.39
CA ASP A 812 -18.15 14.20 3.32
C ASP A 812 -18.74 15.06 4.47
N GLY A 813 -18.75 16.38 4.31
CA GLY A 813 -19.37 17.35 5.20
C GLY A 813 -18.63 17.53 6.53
N ALA A 814 -19.18 18.33 7.43
CA ALA A 814 -18.63 18.63 8.76
C ALA A 814 -19.75 18.77 9.78
N GLN A 815 -19.45 19.26 10.98
CA GLN A 815 -20.49 19.57 11.96
C GLN A 815 -20.36 21.00 12.42
N PHE A 816 -21.50 21.67 12.60
CA PHE A 816 -21.50 23.09 12.89
C PHE A 816 -22.64 23.50 13.82
N PRO A 817 -22.48 24.58 14.61
CA PRO A 817 -23.44 24.96 15.63
C PRO A 817 -24.63 25.78 15.10
N PHE A 818 -25.05 25.56 13.85
CA PHE A 818 -26.14 26.32 13.22
C PHE A 818 -27.12 25.44 12.44
N ASN A 819 -28.34 25.96 12.23
CA ASN A 819 -29.39 25.36 11.41
C ASN A 819 -29.18 25.68 9.91
N ALA A 820 -30.06 25.19 9.03
CA ALA A 820 -29.95 25.39 7.58
C ALA A 820 -30.17 26.86 7.12
N LEU A 821 -30.65 27.73 8.02
CA LEU A 821 -30.79 29.18 7.80
C LEU A 821 -29.59 29.96 8.35
N GLY A 822 -28.64 29.28 9.00
CA GLY A 822 -27.48 29.88 9.64
C GLY A 822 -27.74 30.49 11.02
N ASP A 823 -28.85 30.16 11.68
CA ASP A 823 -29.07 30.52 13.09
C ASP A 823 -28.38 29.53 14.02
N SER A 824 -27.82 30.01 15.12
CA SER A 824 -27.22 29.17 16.16
C SER A 824 -28.22 28.15 16.70
N LEU A 825 -27.77 26.92 16.93
CA LEU A 825 -28.59 25.85 17.47
C LEU A 825 -28.65 25.93 19.00
N ASP A 826 -29.87 26.05 19.53
CA ASP A 826 -30.15 25.79 20.94
C ASP A 826 -30.56 24.33 21.16
N SER A 827 -30.73 23.95 22.42
CA SER A 827 -31.11 22.58 22.80
C SER A 827 -32.46 22.15 22.18
N ARG A 828 -33.42 23.08 22.01
CA ARG A 828 -34.73 22.78 21.45
C ARG A 828 -34.66 22.53 19.95
N ALA A 829 -33.92 23.36 19.21
CA ALA A 829 -33.69 23.22 17.77
C ALA A 829 -32.91 21.94 17.47
N TYR A 830 -31.83 21.67 18.22
CA TYR A 830 -31.04 20.44 18.10
C TYR A 830 -31.89 19.18 18.31
N ASN A 831 -32.76 19.17 19.32
CA ASN A 831 -33.64 18.03 19.61
C ASN A 831 -34.77 17.83 18.58
N ARG A 832 -34.98 18.77 17.66
CA ARG A 832 -35.90 18.60 16.51
C ARG A 832 -35.21 18.03 15.28
N LEU A 833 -33.88 18.09 15.19
CA LEU A 833 -33.11 17.48 14.11
C LEU A 833 -33.35 15.96 14.08
N ALA A 834 -33.29 15.38 12.89
CA ALA A 834 -33.29 13.92 12.77
C ALA A 834 -32.07 13.35 13.48
N THR A 835 -32.16 12.13 14.02
CA THR A 835 -31.05 11.51 14.77
C THR A 835 -29.74 11.47 13.97
N ALA A 836 -29.81 11.30 12.64
CA ALA A 836 -28.65 11.29 11.75
C ALA A 836 -28.03 12.69 11.52
N GLU A 837 -28.77 13.77 11.79
CA GLU A 837 -28.30 15.15 11.63
C GLU A 837 -27.74 15.72 12.94
N ARG A 838 -27.82 14.98 14.05
CA ARG A 838 -27.35 15.42 15.36
C ARG A 838 -25.86 15.14 15.52
N GLY A 839 -25.07 16.20 15.55
CA GLY A 839 -23.63 16.17 15.81
C GLY A 839 -23.30 16.22 17.30
N MET A 840 -22.04 16.48 17.61
CA MET A 840 -21.57 16.55 18.99
C MET A 840 -22.20 17.70 19.76
N VAL A 841 -22.53 17.45 21.03
CA VAL A 841 -22.82 18.52 21.99
C VAL A 841 -21.57 18.71 22.84
N THR A 842 -21.01 19.91 22.80
CA THR A 842 -19.78 20.24 23.52
C THR A 842 -20.01 21.37 24.51
N GLY A 843 -19.14 21.48 25.50
CA GLY A 843 -19.14 22.61 26.43
C GLY A 843 -17.77 22.82 27.06
N PRO A 844 -17.47 24.04 27.55
CA PRO A 844 -16.20 24.33 28.19
C PRO A 844 -16.12 23.64 29.55
N GLY A 845 -14.90 23.29 29.96
CA GLY A 845 -14.60 23.00 31.37
C GLY A 845 -13.80 24.10 32.04
N GLN A 846 -13.30 23.81 33.24
CA GLN A 846 -12.46 24.74 33.98
C GLN A 846 -11.14 24.98 33.24
N ARG A 847 -10.82 26.25 32.99
CA ARG A 847 -9.49 26.71 32.57
C ARG A 847 -8.47 26.41 33.66
N PHE A 848 -7.25 26.03 33.25
CA PHE A 848 -6.11 25.94 34.16
C PHE A 848 -4.95 26.81 33.69
N ARG A 849 -4.12 27.22 34.65
CA ARG A 849 -2.90 28.02 34.45
C ARG A 849 -1.71 27.31 35.08
N LEU A 850 -0.62 27.15 34.34
CA LEU A 850 0.66 26.70 34.87
C LEU A 850 1.63 27.87 34.90
N ARG A 851 1.97 28.35 36.09
CA ARG A 851 3.02 29.34 36.27
C ARG A 851 4.34 28.63 36.51
N LEU A 852 5.29 28.78 35.61
CA LEU A 852 6.57 28.08 35.62
C LEU A 852 7.74 29.04 35.55
N SER A 853 8.92 28.62 36.03
CA SER A 853 10.17 29.32 35.85
C SER A 853 11.21 28.45 35.14
N ALA A 854 11.78 28.98 34.07
CA ALA A 854 12.77 28.27 33.25
C ALA A 854 13.76 29.26 32.61
N PRO A 855 15.02 28.87 32.39
CA PRO A 855 15.91 29.58 31.49
C PRO A 855 15.62 29.20 30.02
N VAL A 856 15.72 30.18 29.10
CA VAL A 856 15.48 29.98 27.66
C VAL A 856 16.73 30.28 26.87
N PHE A 857 17.25 29.30 26.14
CA PHE A 857 18.53 29.41 25.40
C PHE A 857 18.36 29.47 23.87
N LEU A 858 17.18 29.08 23.36
CA LEU A 858 16.90 28.97 21.93
C LEU A 858 15.70 29.81 21.53
N ASN A 859 15.87 30.61 20.47
CA ASN A 859 14.75 31.27 19.81
C ASN A 859 13.80 30.23 19.21
N GLY A 860 12.50 30.35 19.45
CA GLY A 860 11.51 29.37 19.01
C GLY A 860 11.41 28.14 19.92
N THR A 861 11.92 28.21 21.15
CA THR A 861 11.71 27.14 22.14
C THR A 861 10.22 26.93 22.33
N THR A 862 9.73 25.73 22.04
CA THR A 862 8.29 25.41 22.04
C THR A 862 7.94 24.50 23.20
N LEU A 863 6.92 24.88 23.97
CA LEU A 863 6.33 24.05 25.01
C LEU A 863 5.39 23.03 24.37
N ARG A 864 5.41 21.80 24.87
CA ARG A 864 4.45 20.75 24.48
C ARG A 864 3.68 20.32 25.72
N LEU A 865 2.36 20.35 25.63
CA LEU A 865 1.47 20.00 26.71
C LEU A 865 0.62 18.79 26.33
N PHE A 866 0.37 17.93 27.31
CA PHE A 866 -0.42 16.72 27.18
C PHE A 866 -1.30 16.54 28.41
N VAL A 867 -2.46 15.91 28.22
CA VAL A 867 -3.37 15.53 29.30
C VAL A 867 -3.79 14.08 29.20
N ARG A 868 -4.13 13.47 30.32
CA ARG A 868 -4.79 12.16 30.34
C ARG A 868 -5.67 11.99 31.56
N HIS A 869 -6.57 11.02 31.46
CA HIS A 869 -7.25 10.47 32.62
C HIS A 869 -6.36 9.37 33.19
N ALA A 870 -6.16 9.34 34.51
CA ALA A 870 -5.42 8.27 35.15
C ALA A 870 -6.19 7.79 36.37
N ALA A 871 -6.70 6.56 36.31
CA ALA A 871 -7.38 5.92 37.44
C ALA A 871 -6.42 5.55 38.59
N SER A 872 -5.12 5.38 38.32
CA SER A 872 -4.06 5.08 39.29
C SER A 872 -2.69 5.62 38.85
N VAL A 873 -1.69 5.66 39.73
CA VAL A 873 -0.30 6.11 39.40
C VAL A 873 0.31 5.29 38.26
N ASP A 874 0.04 3.99 38.23
CA ASP A 874 0.58 3.05 37.26
C ASP A 874 -0.32 2.83 36.02
N ALA A 875 -1.36 3.65 35.83
CA ALA A 875 -2.26 3.49 34.67
C ALA A 875 -1.57 3.97 33.38
N GLU A 876 -1.36 3.06 32.43
CA GLU A 876 -0.84 3.34 31.08
C GLU A 876 -1.97 3.80 30.14
N GLU A 877 -2.62 4.93 30.47
CA GLU A 877 -3.57 5.58 29.56
C GLU A 877 -2.85 6.55 28.61
N ALA A 878 -3.35 6.66 27.38
CA ALA A 878 -2.74 7.48 26.33
C ALA A 878 -2.86 8.98 26.61
N TRP A 879 -1.78 9.70 26.31
CA TRP A 879 -1.74 11.16 26.39
C TRP A 879 -2.42 11.81 25.19
N GLN A 880 -3.32 12.76 25.45
CA GLN A 880 -3.89 13.64 24.43
C GLN A 880 -3.11 14.96 24.40
N ALA A 881 -2.61 15.35 23.24
CA ALA A 881 -1.89 16.60 23.06
C ALA A 881 -2.82 17.82 23.16
N ILE A 882 -2.27 18.93 23.65
CA ILE A 882 -2.91 20.25 23.68
C ILE A 882 -2.35 21.07 22.51
N GLU A 883 -3.22 21.83 21.84
CA GLU A 883 -2.85 22.67 20.69
C GLU A 883 -2.69 24.14 21.10
N ALA A 884 -1.83 24.87 20.38
CA ALA A 884 -1.74 26.32 20.56
C ALA A 884 -3.03 26.98 20.07
N GLY A 885 -3.58 27.91 20.85
CA GLY A 885 -4.85 28.55 20.56
C GLY A 885 -5.21 29.60 21.61
N ASP A 886 -6.17 30.47 21.30
CA ASP A 886 -6.71 31.44 22.26
C ASP A 886 -7.36 30.67 23.43
N ALA A 887 -6.83 30.85 24.64
CA ALA A 887 -7.28 30.19 25.86
C ALA A 887 -7.80 31.18 26.90
N ASP A 888 -7.30 32.41 26.89
CA ASP A 888 -7.64 33.48 27.84
C ASP A 888 -7.85 34.81 27.10
N GLU A 889 -8.99 35.47 27.28
CA GLU A 889 -9.29 36.75 26.62
C GLU A 889 -8.33 37.88 26.99
N GLY A 890 -7.65 37.77 28.14
CA GLY A 890 -6.64 38.72 28.61
C GLY A 890 -5.25 38.49 28.02
N VAL A 891 -5.04 37.42 27.26
CA VAL A 891 -3.78 37.05 26.62
C VAL A 891 -3.96 37.04 25.11
N ALA A 892 -3.02 37.63 24.38
CA ALA A 892 -3.11 37.78 22.93
C ALA A 892 -1.89 37.17 22.21
N SER A 893 -1.27 36.15 22.82
CA SER A 893 -0.05 35.56 22.26
C SER A 893 -0.37 34.44 21.28
N ASN A 894 -1.44 33.67 21.54
CA ASN A 894 -1.91 32.57 20.70
C ASN A 894 -0.77 31.65 20.23
N THR A 895 0.20 31.41 21.12
CA THR A 895 1.44 30.65 20.83
C THR A 895 1.94 29.92 22.07
N LEU A 896 2.62 28.79 21.84
CA LEU A 896 3.38 28.05 22.86
C LEU A 896 4.89 28.13 22.63
N SER A 897 5.34 29.05 21.77
CA SER A 897 6.76 29.25 21.45
C SER A 897 7.29 30.55 22.06
N ILE A 898 8.51 30.49 22.59
CA ILE A 898 9.21 31.63 23.19
C ILE A 898 10.21 32.22 22.21
N SER A 899 10.13 33.54 22.02
CA SER A 899 11.10 34.31 21.23
C SER A 899 12.23 34.87 22.10
N VAL A 900 13.45 34.87 21.56
CA VAL A 900 14.65 35.40 22.23
C VAL A 900 15.27 36.52 21.36
N PRO A 901 15.76 37.64 21.92
CA PRO A 901 16.37 38.73 21.17
C PRO A 901 17.57 38.28 20.30
N ILE A 902 17.67 38.82 19.08
CA ILE A 902 18.60 38.36 18.04
C ILE A 902 20.07 38.74 18.33
N ASP A 903 20.36 39.70 19.21
CA ASP A 903 21.69 40.33 19.35
C ASP A 903 22.67 39.66 20.35
N SER A 904 22.33 38.54 20.99
CA SER A 904 23.25 37.82 21.90
C SER A 904 24.30 36.99 21.13
N GLY A 905 25.60 37.11 21.46
CA GLY A 905 26.65 36.26 20.89
C GLY A 905 26.49 34.76 21.24
N LEU A 906 27.13 33.86 20.48
CA LEU A 906 27.01 32.38 20.62
C LEU A 906 27.46 31.84 22.00
N LEU A 907 28.38 32.54 22.68
CA LEU A 907 28.91 32.18 23.99
C LEU A 907 28.69 33.35 24.97
N HIS A 908 28.16 33.07 26.16
CA HIS A 908 28.04 34.05 27.24
C HIS A 908 28.40 33.45 28.60
N GLY A 909 28.64 34.30 29.60
CA GLY A 909 28.75 33.86 30.99
C GLY A 909 29.97 33.02 31.35
N LEU A 910 31.06 33.05 30.56
CA LEU A 910 32.29 32.30 30.87
C LEU A 910 32.85 32.72 32.25
N ALA A 911 32.72 31.80 33.20
CA ALA A 911 33.17 31.92 34.58
C ALA A 911 34.07 30.74 34.95
N VAL A 912 35.04 30.99 35.82
CA VAL A 912 35.97 30.00 36.34
C VAL A 912 35.96 30.10 37.86
N GLY A 913 35.59 29.02 38.54
CA GLY A 913 35.50 28.99 40.00
C GLY A 913 35.79 27.60 40.56
N PRO A 914 36.48 27.48 41.71
CA PRO A 914 37.21 28.53 42.43
C PRO A 914 38.39 29.10 41.61
N ASN A 915 38.77 30.35 41.86
CA ASN A 915 39.88 31.04 41.18
C ASN A 915 40.50 32.11 42.12
N PRO A 916 41.67 31.86 42.75
CA PRO A 916 42.55 30.73 42.49
C PRO A 916 41.97 29.38 42.97
N PHE A 917 42.34 28.30 42.30
CA PHE A 917 42.10 26.93 42.79
C PHE A 917 43.42 26.28 43.23
N THR A 918 43.32 25.34 44.16
CA THR A 918 44.43 24.74 44.90
C THR A 918 44.48 23.23 44.67
N PRO A 919 45.06 22.75 43.55
CA PRO A 919 45.16 21.32 43.26
C PRO A 919 46.20 20.64 44.17
N ASN A 920 46.08 20.69 45.49
CA ASN A 920 47.05 20.14 46.45
C ASN A 920 46.66 18.73 46.93
N GLY A 921 45.41 18.33 46.75
CA GLY A 921 44.83 17.04 47.15
C GLY A 921 44.24 17.04 48.56
N ASP A 922 43.91 18.21 49.14
CA ASP A 922 43.34 18.34 50.49
C ASP A 922 41.80 18.25 50.54
N GLY A 923 41.15 18.10 49.37
CA GLY A 923 39.71 18.02 49.20
C GLY A 923 39.01 19.38 49.03
N ILE A 924 39.74 20.50 49.10
CA ILE A 924 39.20 21.86 49.05
C ILE A 924 39.76 22.58 47.82
N ASN A 925 38.86 23.05 46.94
CA ASN A 925 39.23 23.79 45.72
C ASN A 925 40.27 23.07 44.82
N ASP A 926 40.32 21.73 44.87
CA ASP A 926 41.28 20.91 44.12
C ASP A 926 41.13 20.95 42.60
N ALA A 927 40.01 21.49 42.11
CA ALA A 927 39.75 21.65 40.70
C ALA A 927 38.98 22.95 40.46
N ALA A 928 39.19 23.54 39.28
CA ALA A 928 38.39 24.63 38.78
C ALA A 928 37.28 24.13 37.86
N GLU A 929 36.10 24.71 38.00
CA GLU A 929 34.96 24.54 37.09
C GLU A 929 34.89 25.73 36.13
N ILE A 930 34.91 25.43 34.84
CA ILE A 930 34.81 26.38 33.74
C ILE A 930 33.38 26.29 33.21
N SER A 931 32.52 27.22 33.64
CA SER A 931 31.09 27.23 33.28
C SER A 931 30.80 28.29 32.23
N LEU A 932 29.97 27.96 31.24
CA LEU A 932 29.54 28.87 30.18
C LEU A 932 28.10 28.56 29.72
N ASP A 933 27.42 29.56 29.20
CA ASP A 933 26.10 29.43 28.58
C ASP A 933 26.25 29.51 27.05
N ILE A 934 25.73 28.50 26.35
CA ILE A 934 25.83 28.34 24.89
C ILE A 934 24.46 28.58 24.26
N PHE A 935 24.41 29.44 23.25
CA PHE A 935 23.17 29.84 22.58
C PHE A 935 23.18 29.47 21.10
N LYS A 936 21.99 29.37 20.50
CA LYS A 936 21.78 29.33 19.04
C LYS A 936 22.44 28.16 18.29
N LEU A 937 22.69 27.03 18.96
CA LEU A 937 23.05 25.77 18.32
C LEU A 937 21.81 24.95 17.96
N THR A 938 21.64 24.64 16.68
CA THR A 938 20.57 23.78 16.13
C THR A 938 20.97 22.30 16.03
N SER A 939 22.25 21.99 16.24
CA SER A 939 22.84 20.65 16.26
C SER A 939 23.99 20.61 17.25
N SER A 940 24.41 19.42 17.69
CA SER A 940 25.57 19.30 18.57
C SER A 940 26.84 19.80 17.89
N ARG A 941 27.66 20.59 18.59
CA ARG A 941 28.90 21.20 18.08
C ARG A 941 30.07 20.96 19.02
N ARG A 942 31.29 21.02 18.48
CA ARG A 942 32.51 20.79 19.23
C ARG A 942 32.89 22.05 20.02
N LEU A 943 32.84 21.95 21.34
CA LEU A 943 33.44 22.90 22.26
C LEU A 943 34.89 22.50 22.53
N GLN A 944 35.82 23.43 22.37
CA GLN A 944 37.24 23.22 22.70
C GLN A 944 37.62 24.15 23.86
N VAL A 945 37.98 23.56 25.00
CA VAL A 945 38.55 24.27 26.14
C VAL A 945 40.04 23.99 26.19
N ARG A 946 40.86 25.04 26.16
CA ARG A 946 42.31 24.96 26.19
C ARG A 946 42.87 25.86 27.26
N ILE A 947 43.86 25.39 27.97
CA ILE A 947 44.56 26.17 28.99
C ILE A 947 45.99 26.37 28.53
N TYR A 948 46.44 27.62 28.61
CA TYR A 948 47.77 28.06 28.19
C TYR A 948 48.51 28.71 29.35
N THR A 949 49.83 28.59 29.38
CA THR A 949 50.66 29.53 30.13
C THR A 949 50.60 30.92 29.48
N LEU A 950 51.01 31.97 30.21
CA LEU A 950 51.00 33.34 29.68
C LEU A 950 51.99 33.55 28.51
N ASP A 951 53.01 32.70 28.36
CA ASP A 951 53.92 32.66 27.19
C ASP A 951 53.32 31.90 25.98
N GLY A 952 52.06 31.47 26.05
CA GLY A 952 51.32 30.88 24.94
C GLY A 952 51.51 29.37 24.76
N ARG A 953 52.20 28.69 25.69
CA ARG A 953 52.34 27.23 25.66
C ARG A 953 51.06 26.57 26.20
N ARG A 954 50.46 25.68 25.41
CA ARG A 954 49.29 24.89 25.82
C ARG A 954 49.68 23.87 26.90
N VAL A 955 48.96 23.88 28.03
CA VAL A 955 49.18 22.95 29.15
C VAL A 955 48.11 21.88 29.22
N TRP A 956 46.88 22.20 28.82
CA TRP A 956 45.76 21.27 28.91
C TRP A 956 44.74 21.54 27.81
N GLN A 957 44.05 20.50 27.34
CA GLN A 957 42.87 20.65 26.51
C GLN A 957 41.79 19.61 26.80
N ARG A 958 40.56 20.00 26.55
CA ARG A 958 39.43 19.09 26.48
C ARG A 958 38.48 19.52 25.38
N GLU A 959 37.91 18.52 24.73
CA GLU A 959 36.94 18.73 23.67
C GLU A 959 35.68 17.93 24.00
N GLU A 960 34.52 18.55 23.81
CA GLU A 960 33.24 17.94 24.12
C GLU A 960 32.20 18.38 23.09
N MET A 961 31.29 17.48 22.74
CA MET A 961 30.17 17.81 21.86
C MET A 961 29.04 18.38 22.71
N VAL A 962 28.65 19.63 22.44
CA VAL A 962 27.70 20.41 23.24
C VAL A 962 26.52 20.86 22.40
N LEU A 963 25.37 21.04 23.05
CA LEU A 963 24.18 21.68 22.47
C LEU A 963 23.99 23.06 23.11
N SER A 964 22.94 23.79 22.69
CA SER A 964 22.54 25.01 23.42
C SER A 964 22.12 24.66 24.84
N GLY A 965 22.56 25.47 25.81
CA GLY A 965 22.37 25.20 27.24
C GLY A 965 23.61 25.58 28.06
N ARG A 966 23.58 25.27 29.36
CA ARG A 966 24.72 25.52 30.25
C ARG A 966 25.69 24.35 30.21
N THR A 967 26.96 24.63 29.92
CA THR A 967 28.04 23.63 29.91
C THR A 967 29.05 23.93 31.02
N THR A 968 29.55 22.89 31.69
CA THR A 968 30.61 23.00 32.69
C THR A 968 31.74 22.03 32.39
N VAL A 969 32.98 22.53 32.34
CA VAL A 969 34.19 21.74 32.11
C VAL A 969 35.11 21.83 33.32
N ARG A 970 35.49 20.68 33.87
CA ARG A 970 36.36 20.61 35.06
C ARG A 970 37.82 20.44 34.67
N TRP A 971 38.71 21.20 35.33
CA TRP A 971 40.16 21.03 35.28
C TRP A 971 40.74 20.89 36.69
N ASP A 972 41.47 19.80 36.92
CA ASP A 972 42.09 19.41 38.19
C ASP A 972 43.52 19.95 38.36
N GLY A 973 43.97 20.83 37.46
CA GLY A 973 45.31 21.40 37.50
C GLY A 973 46.40 20.45 37.00
N VAL A 974 46.04 19.36 36.31
CA VAL A 974 47.00 18.45 35.69
C VAL A 974 47.15 18.77 34.19
N ASP A 975 48.39 18.81 33.70
CA ASP A 975 48.72 19.02 32.28
C ASP A 975 48.42 17.75 31.44
N ASP A 976 48.42 17.87 30.11
CA ASP A 976 48.20 16.73 29.19
C ASP A 976 49.19 15.56 29.37
N HIS A 977 50.28 15.76 30.12
CA HIS A 977 51.30 14.75 30.40
C HIS A 977 51.19 14.18 31.83
N GLY A 978 50.10 14.45 32.54
CA GLY A 978 49.86 13.93 33.88
C GLY A 978 50.65 14.64 34.98
N ARG A 979 51.22 15.82 34.71
CA ARG A 979 51.99 16.60 35.71
C ARG A 979 51.15 17.75 36.24
N ARG A 980 51.24 18.01 37.54
CA ARG A 980 50.58 19.15 38.18
C ARG A 980 51.14 20.47 37.66
N ALA A 981 50.25 21.38 37.27
CA ALA A 981 50.56 22.70 36.74
C ALA A 981 51.19 23.57 37.86
N PRO A 982 52.38 24.16 37.64
CA PRO A 982 53.03 25.03 38.64
C PRO A 982 52.13 26.20 39.10
N PRO A 983 52.30 26.72 40.33
CA PRO A 983 51.59 27.92 40.76
C PRO A 983 51.87 29.10 39.82
N GLY A 984 50.82 29.81 39.43
CA GLY A 984 50.90 30.88 38.44
C GLY A 984 49.57 31.20 37.77
N LEU A 985 49.60 32.15 36.84
CA LEU A 985 48.45 32.52 36.03
C LEU A 985 48.48 31.78 34.69
N TYR A 986 47.31 31.29 34.29
CA TYR A 986 47.08 30.61 33.03
C TYR A 986 45.91 31.26 32.30
N LEU A 987 45.91 31.14 30.98
CA LEU A 987 44.83 31.60 30.11
C LEU A 987 43.95 30.41 29.73
N CYS A 988 42.70 30.40 30.20
CA CYS A 988 41.67 29.48 29.75
C CYS A 988 40.99 30.09 28.52
N GLN A 989 41.13 29.43 27.37
CA GLN A 989 40.47 29.77 26.12
C GLN A 989 39.37 28.75 25.82
N VAL A 990 38.19 29.25 25.49
CA VAL A 990 37.04 28.45 25.07
C VAL A 990 36.66 28.85 23.65
N GLN A 991 36.55 27.87 22.77
CA GLN A 991 36.26 28.04 21.35
C GLN A 991 35.11 27.11 20.95
N LEU A 992 34.13 27.65 20.21
CA LEU A 992 32.99 26.92 19.67
C LEU A 992 32.91 27.09 18.14
N ASP A 993 32.88 25.98 17.42
CA ASP A 993 32.76 25.96 15.94
C ASP A 993 31.28 25.89 15.52
N ALA A 994 30.73 26.98 14.97
CA ALA A 994 29.34 27.07 14.50
C ALA A 994 29.27 27.40 12.99
N ASP A 995 28.46 26.64 12.22
CA ASP A 995 28.22 26.88 10.79
C ASP A 995 26.91 27.63 10.55
N ALA A 996 27.03 28.92 10.18
CA ALA A 996 26.03 29.70 9.42
C ALA A 996 26.64 31.03 8.93
N THR A 997 27.66 31.52 9.62
CA THR A 997 28.56 32.59 9.22
C THR A 997 29.94 32.20 9.78
N GLN A 998 31.05 32.40 9.07
CA GLN A 998 32.42 32.03 9.48
C GLN A 998 32.93 32.74 10.77
N GLN A 999 32.14 32.77 11.85
CA GLN A 999 32.47 33.34 13.14
C GLN A 999 32.72 32.20 14.12
N THR A 1000 33.99 31.84 14.26
CA THR A 1000 34.46 31.09 15.43
C THR A 1000 34.36 32.02 16.63
N THR A 1001 33.53 31.69 17.62
CA THR A 1001 33.43 32.50 18.84
C THR A 1001 34.44 31.98 19.84
N THR A 1002 35.40 32.83 20.21
CA THR A 1002 36.45 32.53 21.18
C THR A 1002 36.34 33.48 22.36
N GLN A 1003 36.25 32.94 23.57
CA GLN A 1003 36.35 33.70 24.81
C GLN A 1003 37.53 33.22 25.65
N ALA A 1004 38.08 34.13 26.46
CA ALA A 1004 39.16 33.77 27.37
C ALA A 1004 38.98 34.38 28.77
N ARG A 1005 39.48 33.65 29.77
CA ARG A 1005 39.55 34.06 31.18
C ARG A 1005 40.87 33.63 31.78
N ILE A 1006 41.32 34.38 32.79
CA ILE A 1006 42.49 34.00 33.58
C ILE A 1006 42.05 32.97 34.61
N ILE A 1007 42.83 31.90 34.75
CA ILE A 1007 42.72 30.92 35.83
C ILE A 1007 44.02 30.95 36.63
N ALA A 1008 43.92 31.16 37.94
CA ALA A 1008 45.04 31.20 38.85
C ALA A 1008 45.17 29.86 39.58
N VAL A 1009 46.38 29.31 39.55
CA VAL A 1009 46.77 28.11 40.30
C VAL A 1009 47.63 28.57 41.48
N ALA A 1010 47.27 28.17 42.70
CA ALA A 1010 48.06 28.43 43.90
C ALA A 1010 48.05 27.18 44.78
N TYR A 1011 49.15 26.77 45.40
CA TYR A 1011 49.18 25.71 46.40
C TYR A 1011 50.52 25.68 47.16
#